data_AF-A0A9W8TNB6-F1
#
_entry.id   AF-A0A9W8TNB6-F1
#
_cell.length_a   1.000
_cell.length_b   1.000
_cell.length_c   1.000
_cell.angle_alpha   90.00
_cell.angle_beta   90.00
_cell.angle_gamma   90.00
#
_symmetry.space_group_name_H-M   'P 1'
#
loop_
_entity.id
_entity.type
_entity.pdbx_description
1 polymer ?
#
loop_
_entity_poly.entity_id
_entity_poly.type
_entity_poly.pdbx_seq_one_letter_code
_entity_poly.pdbx_strand_id
1 'polypeptide(L)'
;MVAPSFDVPAGATAQVSIIDTEVYLVDLPTAALVTPSVDGFEKFGQLGSWCFLVQSSKGEKVLFDLSIPPDTTIYTPAIQKMIEEASASIDGVKHAADVLKSNGVDPRDISSVIWSHHHFDHIGDITTFPKSTDIVVGPGFRKAYLPAYPTQPNTWLEERHFEGRELREVDFSDADRSLKVGALEAYDFFGDGSFYLLHTPGHTNGHLAGLARTTSNPDTFIFMGGDLCHHSGEIRPSPRLPIPADVQFPLPDYVRARISVCPGAQHFHALNHKRGRKADEPFFDPVLAEDLPRAIQTIKDTQTADAQSNIFFIFAHDMEIKGIVDFFPSFANDWHEKGWKEKSLWKFLADLAPAAASYGMLSALGIRHSGAGFHASPVIAVIQCVGLKSHRPGEETNFSIIAFLHRTRDNRKVAQMPALDRARVVCTNCHLRKVTFLTPTSLLKAQTSTFSRRVGVRKTRTAGARLRTARSPSIQGLRASELGVPSPVTTDSHPETTRSSGSNNTPHSQPNTFISRCSNGYYGEYDDIIGAGETPFSTSVQLHEAVLKSVKLNPAPRPVLRRAWADAYLKFIFHYCPVLEDKDLDGSNVSTTLGKAICLVGNLVRRIPRGPKLAEELYQEVKLLISINHDKDTAQTLKAICLLCLWSAKPSYPITLDGPWHWIAVAVRIFWTLHNADTLEAACWNRPPLLRRNDFDVKLPTLDDCDVSNVQLQVFIESTKLCTIINHISELHRDKKTQGLEEFPGIETSMCDWVSNLPKELQLFHQNGERKGYCRPVSELLIQYFVAIVLSEFLRFRDKGGPRNVSVASLLAASCATALYEEIDCRDEAMFLPHHNGFYCLVLALPIIHHTPQSPEKKAVRQRDLVILQAILRGMEGRYGDARWCIAIMEKLKSSIDRAPETQRPGHSERLEPNAVASLLFPFPAEFCDNMALLEQAAPNAGFSAENFDPWQDWSVDNGTFDYNWLDLFRFDVADMDGQFESSDQ
;
A
#
# COMPACT_ATOMS: atom_id res chain seq x y z
N MET A 1 48.10 16.84 14.41
CA MET A 1 47.82 17.77 13.29
C MET A 1 46.43 18.32 13.51
N VAL A 2 46.19 19.60 13.27
CA VAL A 2 44.81 20.14 13.26
C VAL A 2 44.09 19.51 12.05
N ALA A 3 42.84 19.08 12.22
CA ALA A 3 42.06 18.59 11.09
C ALA A 3 41.88 19.72 10.07
N PRO A 4 41.98 19.49 8.75
CA PRO A 4 41.84 20.57 7.77
C PRO A 4 40.45 21.19 7.86
N SER A 5 40.36 22.48 8.10
CA SER A 5 39.13 23.25 8.21
C SER A 5 38.71 23.87 6.87
N PHE A 6 37.40 24.02 6.70
CA PHE A 6 36.75 24.82 5.69
C PHE A 6 36.77 26.27 6.16
N ASP A 7 37.92 26.91 5.95
CA ASP A 7 38.17 28.27 6.41
C ASP A 7 37.37 29.27 5.55
N VAL A 8 36.60 30.14 6.23
CA VAL A 8 35.87 31.27 5.64
C VAL A 8 36.48 32.55 6.20
N PRO A 9 36.78 33.59 5.39
CA PRO A 9 37.22 34.88 5.92
C PRO A 9 36.20 35.53 6.85
N ALA A 10 36.63 36.51 7.65
CA ALA A 10 35.72 37.31 8.48
C ALA A 10 34.80 38.19 7.61
N GLY A 11 33.57 38.42 8.05
CA GLY A 11 32.56 39.18 7.33
C GLY A 11 31.35 39.54 8.18
N ALA A 12 30.41 40.26 7.57
CA ALA A 12 29.10 40.56 8.15
C ALA A 12 28.20 39.31 8.18
N THR A 13 27.06 39.40 8.87
CA THR A 13 26.06 38.32 8.95
C THR A 13 24.86 38.63 8.04
N ALA A 14 24.38 37.63 7.32
CA ALA A 14 23.13 37.69 6.57
C ALA A 14 21.97 37.18 7.46
N GLN A 15 20.77 37.72 7.28
CA GLN A 15 19.56 37.07 7.79
C GLN A 15 19.14 36.00 6.78
N VAL A 16 18.88 34.78 7.25
CA VAL A 16 18.54 33.63 6.40
C VAL A 16 17.20 33.07 6.85
N SER A 17 16.31 32.75 5.92
CA SER A 17 15.07 32.01 6.18
C SER A 17 14.95 30.86 5.18
N ILE A 18 14.44 29.71 5.63
CA ILE A 18 14.17 28.54 4.77
C ILE A 18 12.68 28.57 4.41
N ILE A 19 12.36 28.53 3.12
CA ILE A 19 11.00 28.57 2.59
C ILE A 19 10.62 27.15 2.17
N ASP A 20 9.60 26.59 2.84
CA ASP A 20 8.86 25.43 2.37
C ASP A 20 7.71 25.94 1.50
N THR A 21 7.70 25.55 0.22
CA THR A 21 6.61 25.85 -0.71
C THR A 21 5.41 24.93 -0.50
N GLU A 22 5.57 23.84 0.27
CA GLU A 22 4.60 22.74 0.34
C GLU A 22 4.33 22.14 -1.04
N VAL A 23 5.36 22.07 -1.89
CA VAL A 23 5.34 21.39 -3.20
C VAL A 23 6.41 20.30 -3.21
N TYR A 24 6.01 19.06 -3.54
CA TYR A 24 6.87 17.87 -3.51
C TYR A 24 6.68 17.02 -4.75
N LEU A 25 7.77 16.43 -5.24
CA LEU A 25 7.73 15.24 -6.08
C LEU A 25 7.48 14.02 -5.17
N VAL A 26 6.59 13.12 -5.57
CA VAL A 26 6.31 11.87 -4.85
C VAL A 26 6.54 10.65 -5.74
N ASP A 27 6.81 9.51 -5.11
CA ASP A 27 6.98 8.18 -5.72
C ASP A 27 8.16 8.00 -6.69
N LEU A 28 9.11 8.94 -6.71
CA LEU A 28 10.32 8.89 -7.53
C LEU A 28 11.22 7.69 -7.14
N PRO A 29 11.60 6.80 -8.09
CA PRO A 29 12.52 5.70 -7.83
C PRO A 29 13.90 6.19 -7.37
N THR A 30 14.50 5.56 -6.34
CA THR A 30 15.82 5.98 -5.84
C THR A 30 16.91 5.85 -6.91
N ALA A 31 16.78 4.87 -7.79
CA ALA A 31 17.69 4.63 -8.91
C ALA A 31 17.75 5.78 -9.94
N ALA A 32 16.79 6.71 -9.94
CA ALA A 32 16.82 7.90 -10.80
C ALA A 32 17.91 8.90 -10.37
N LEU A 33 18.20 8.97 -9.06
CA LEU A 33 19.12 9.98 -8.49
C LEU A 33 20.37 9.36 -7.85
N VAL A 34 20.28 8.17 -7.24
CA VAL A 34 21.35 7.57 -6.43
C VAL A 34 21.63 6.11 -6.75
N THR A 35 22.90 5.70 -6.64
CA THR A 35 23.36 4.32 -6.91
C THR A 35 24.42 3.84 -5.92
N PRO A 36 24.51 2.53 -5.59
CA PRO A 36 23.60 1.46 -5.97
C PRO A 36 22.37 1.41 -5.05
N SER A 37 21.25 0.90 -5.56
CA SER A 37 20.00 0.70 -4.80
C SER A 37 20.23 -0.09 -3.49
N VAL A 38 19.31 0.07 -2.54
CA VAL A 38 19.34 -0.59 -1.23
C VAL A 38 18.00 -1.29 -0.96
N ASP A 39 18.07 -2.57 -0.62
CA ASP A 39 16.89 -3.39 -0.30
C ASP A 39 16.03 -2.74 0.82
N GLY A 40 14.78 -2.43 0.52
CA GLY A 40 13.85 -1.70 1.40
C GLY A 40 13.94 -0.16 1.32
N PHE A 41 14.66 0.38 0.33
CA PHE A 41 14.70 1.81 -0.01
C PHE A 41 14.75 2.00 -1.55
N GLU A 42 13.68 1.57 -2.22
CA GLU A 42 13.51 1.59 -3.68
C GLU A 42 12.91 2.89 -4.24
N LYS A 43 12.16 3.66 -3.42
CA LYS A 43 11.56 4.96 -3.79
C LYS A 43 11.80 6.01 -2.72
N PHE A 44 11.93 7.28 -3.13
CA PHE A 44 11.82 8.43 -2.23
C PHE A 44 10.35 8.68 -1.89
N GLY A 45 10.04 8.97 -0.62
CA GLY A 45 8.65 9.17 -0.17
C GLY A 45 8.07 10.52 -0.59
N GLN A 46 8.73 11.61 -0.18
CA GLN A 46 8.50 12.96 -0.68
C GLN A 46 9.88 13.57 -1.00
N LEU A 47 9.99 14.33 -2.08
CA LEU A 47 11.20 15.03 -2.48
C LEU A 47 10.83 16.49 -2.82
N GLY A 48 11.13 17.41 -1.92
CA GLY A 48 11.00 18.85 -2.17
C GLY A 48 12.33 19.49 -2.56
N SER A 49 12.30 20.75 -2.96
CA SER A 49 13.50 21.58 -3.14
C SER A 49 13.40 22.83 -2.25
N TRP A 50 14.41 23.07 -1.42
CA TRP A 50 14.40 24.19 -0.45
C TRP A 50 14.75 25.53 -1.10
N CYS A 51 13.84 26.50 -0.99
CA CYS A 51 14.10 27.89 -1.32
C CYS A 51 14.67 28.63 -0.10
N PHE A 52 15.66 29.50 -0.27
CA PHE A 52 16.24 30.29 0.81
C PHE A 52 16.11 31.80 0.56
N LEU A 53 15.53 32.53 1.51
CA LEU A 53 15.57 33.99 1.53
C LEU A 53 16.81 34.45 2.30
N VAL A 54 17.72 35.15 1.62
CA VAL A 54 18.96 35.68 2.18
C VAL A 54 18.93 37.21 2.11
N GLN A 55 19.08 37.87 3.25
CA GLN A 55 19.13 39.33 3.35
C GLN A 55 20.50 39.78 3.87
N SER A 56 21.15 40.70 3.14
CA SER A 56 22.45 41.26 3.50
C SER A 56 22.39 42.15 4.76
N SER A 57 23.56 42.49 5.30
CA SER A 57 23.68 43.43 6.42
C SER A 57 23.11 44.83 6.14
N LYS A 58 22.89 45.16 4.85
CA LYS A 58 22.36 46.45 4.36
C LYS A 58 20.87 46.38 4.01
N GLY A 59 20.22 45.21 4.14
CA GLY A 59 18.80 45.02 3.87
C GLY A 59 18.43 44.64 2.43
N GLU A 60 19.43 44.37 1.58
CA GLU A 60 19.19 43.81 0.23
C GLU A 60 18.78 42.34 0.34
N LYS A 61 17.74 41.91 -0.39
CA LYS A 61 17.17 40.55 -0.32
C LYS A 61 17.35 39.81 -1.64
N VAL A 62 17.84 38.59 -1.57
CA VAL A 62 17.89 37.64 -2.70
C VAL A 62 17.25 36.31 -2.32
N LEU A 63 16.82 35.56 -3.33
CA LEU A 63 16.44 34.16 -3.17
C LEU A 63 17.55 33.26 -3.73
N PHE A 64 17.78 32.13 -3.08
CA PHE A 64 18.57 31.01 -3.61
C PHE A 64 17.60 29.85 -3.84
N ASP A 65 17.44 29.48 -5.12
CA ASP A 65 16.39 28.63 -5.68
C ASP A 65 14.94 29.11 -5.41
N LEU A 66 13.98 28.61 -6.18
CA LEU A 66 12.54 28.95 -6.11
C LEU A 66 11.63 27.73 -5.86
N SER A 67 12.19 26.52 -5.73
CA SER A 67 11.46 25.26 -5.60
C SER A 67 10.64 24.86 -6.84
N ILE A 68 9.90 23.76 -6.74
CA ILE A 68 9.08 23.16 -7.80
C ILE A 68 7.87 24.07 -8.15
N PRO A 69 7.63 24.36 -9.44
CA PRO A 69 6.37 24.95 -9.89
C PRO A 69 5.16 24.02 -9.65
N PRO A 70 4.09 24.47 -8.98
CA PRO A 70 2.88 23.66 -8.79
C PRO A 70 2.06 23.47 -10.07
N ASP A 71 2.14 24.40 -11.02
CA ASP A 71 1.42 24.31 -12.30
C ASP A 71 2.24 23.50 -13.31
N THR A 72 1.78 22.30 -13.65
CA THR A 72 2.46 21.42 -14.62
C THR A 72 2.23 21.83 -16.06
N THR A 73 1.24 22.70 -16.34
CA THR A 73 0.93 23.18 -17.69
C THR A 73 1.94 24.18 -18.21
N ILE A 74 2.70 24.81 -17.30
CA ILE A 74 3.73 25.79 -17.65
C ILE A 74 5.08 25.17 -17.99
N TYR A 75 5.24 23.85 -17.90
CA TYR A 75 6.51 23.16 -18.20
C TYR A 75 6.80 23.03 -19.70
N THR A 76 8.09 22.93 -20.05
CA THR A 76 8.47 22.56 -21.42
C THR A 76 8.03 21.12 -21.73
N PRO A 77 7.80 20.77 -23.00
CA PRO A 77 7.49 19.39 -23.39
C PRO A 77 8.55 18.37 -22.96
N ALA A 78 9.80 18.80 -22.77
CA ALA A 78 10.88 17.95 -22.28
C ALA A 78 10.77 17.65 -20.78
N ILE A 79 10.29 18.60 -19.96
CA ILE A 79 10.02 18.38 -18.53
C ILE A 79 8.75 17.54 -18.35
N GLN A 80 7.68 17.85 -19.09
CA GLN A 80 6.41 17.09 -19.04
C GLN A 80 6.66 15.60 -19.34
N LYS A 81 7.35 15.32 -20.45
CA LYS A 81 7.77 13.96 -20.82
C LYS A 81 8.64 13.29 -19.76
N MET A 82 9.56 14.02 -19.11
CA MET A 82 10.42 13.46 -18.06
C MET A 82 9.61 13.07 -16.81
N ILE A 83 8.66 13.91 -16.38
CA ILE A 83 7.76 13.62 -15.25
C ILE A 83 6.88 12.40 -15.57
N GLU A 84 6.31 12.35 -16.78
CA GLU A 84 5.54 11.21 -17.29
C GLU A 84 6.37 9.90 -17.32
N GLU A 85 7.57 9.93 -17.90
CA GLU A 85 8.46 8.75 -17.97
C GLU A 85 8.96 8.31 -16.58
N ALA A 86 9.17 9.24 -15.65
CA ALA A 86 9.55 8.94 -14.26
C ALA A 86 8.37 8.44 -13.40
N SER A 87 7.13 8.52 -13.90
CA SER A 87 5.91 8.23 -13.15
C SER A 87 5.79 9.01 -11.82
N ALA A 88 6.42 10.18 -11.76
CA ALA A 88 6.38 11.05 -10.61
C ALA A 88 5.14 11.95 -10.69
N SER A 89 4.61 12.37 -9.55
CA SER A 89 3.58 13.41 -9.49
C SER A 89 4.03 14.56 -8.59
N ILE A 90 3.46 15.74 -8.85
CA ILE A 90 3.71 16.98 -8.10
C ILE A 90 2.51 17.22 -7.20
N ASP A 91 2.74 17.16 -5.89
CA ASP A 91 1.76 17.48 -4.85
C ASP A 91 2.09 18.86 -4.27
N GLY A 92 1.22 19.85 -4.50
CA GLY A 92 1.36 21.20 -3.97
C GLY A 92 0.74 22.29 -4.86
N VAL A 93 0.56 23.50 -4.31
CA VAL A 93 -0.21 24.60 -4.98
C VAL A 93 0.36 26.01 -4.83
N LYS A 94 1.60 26.19 -4.32
CA LYS A 94 2.17 27.53 -4.03
C LYS A 94 3.51 27.72 -4.72
N HIS A 95 3.70 28.86 -5.38
CA HIS A 95 5.05 29.31 -5.77
C HIS A 95 5.75 29.97 -4.57
N ALA A 96 7.08 30.03 -4.56
CA ALA A 96 7.84 30.77 -3.55
C ALA A 96 7.38 32.24 -3.41
N ALA A 97 7.01 32.89 -4.52
CA ALA A 97 6.44 34.24 -4.51
C ALA A 97 5.13 34.36 -3.72
N ASP A 98 4.31 33.30 -3.64
CA ASP A 98 3.04 33.33 -2.90
C ASP A 98 3.26 33.12 -1.40
N VAL A 99 4.25 32.31 -1.03
CA VAL A 99 4.70 32.17 0.37
C VAL A 99 5.27 33.51 0.89
N LEU A 100 6.06 34.21 0.07
CA LEU A 100 6.55 35.56 0.38
C LEU A 100 5.40 36.57 0.59
N LYS A 101 4.50 36.71 -0.40
CA LYS A 101 3.34 37.63 -0.34
C LYS A 101 2.48 37.36 0.90
N SER A 102 2.17 36.09 1.17
CA SER A 102 1.31 35.68 2.28
C SER A 102 1.88 36.03 3.66
N ASN A 103 3.20 36.20 3.75
CA ASN A 103 3.91 36.60 4.97
C ASN A 103 4.43 38.06 4.93
N GLY A 104 3.94 38.87 3.98
CA GLY A 104 4.21 40.31 3.95
C GLY A 104 5.54 40.73 3.31
N VAL A 105 6.19 39.85 2.54
CA VAL A 105 7.33 40.22 1.68
C VAL A 105 6.83 40.37 0.24
N ASP A 106 7.01 41.55 -0.34
CA ASP A 106 6.67 41.79 -1.74
C ASP A 106 7.75 41.19 -2.65
N PRO A 107 7.42 40.44 -3.72
CA PRO A 107 8.40 39.97 -4.71
C PRO A 107 9.22 41.09 -5.34
N ARG A 108 8.73 42.34 -5.32
CA ARG A 108 9.47 43.54 -5.77
C ARG A 108 10.61 43.95 -4.84
N ASP A 109 10.67 43.44 -3.62
CA ASP A 109 11.79 43.65 -2.70
C ASP A 109 12.98 42.71 -2.98
N ILE A 110 12.82 41.71 -3.86
CA ILE A 110 13.86 40.73 -4.21
C ILE A 110 14.68 41.27 -5.38
N SER A 111 15.96 41.59 -5.15
CA SER A 111 16.86 42.13 -6.18
C SER A 111 17.31 41.06 -7.17
N SER A 112 17.57 39.84 -6.69
CA SER A 112 17.99 38.73 -7.53
C SER A 112 17.42 37.39 -7.05
N VAL A 113 17.20 36.49 -8.01
CA VAL A 113 17.05 35.05 -7.79
C VAL A 113 18.31 34.38 -8.30
N ILE A 114 19.01 33.67 -7.42
CA ILE A 114 20.15 32.83 -7.76
C ILE A 114 19.63 31.43 -7.99
N TRP A 115 19.90 30.88 -9.17
CA TRP A 115 19.68 29.47 -9.45
C TRP A 115 20.96 28.72 -9.08
N SER A 116 20.86 27.74 -8.18
CA SER A 116 21.92 26.76 -7.93
C SER A 116 22.28 26.05 -9.23
N HIS A 117 21.26 25.69 -10.02
CA HIS A 117 21.39 25.20 -11.39
C HIS A 117 20.05 25.24 -12.14
N HIS A 118 20.01 24.67 -13.34
CA HIS A 118 18.97 24.88 -14.34
C HIS A 118 17.76 23.92 -14.29
N HIS A 119 17.70 22.98 -13.35
CA HIS A 119 16.61 22.02 -13.26
C HIS A 119 15.29 22.68 -12.80
N PHE A 120 14.17 22.14 -13.28
CA PHE A 120 12.85 22.76 -13.20
C PHE A 120 12.39 23.01 -11.74
N ASP A 121 12.79 22.12 -10.85
CA ASP A 121 12.52 22.10 -9.41
C ASP A 121 13.41 23.04 -8.58
N HIS A 122 14.37 23.71 -9.21
CA HIS A 122 15.21 24.75 -8.61
C HIS A 122 14.91 26.13 -9.17
N ILE A 123 14.72 26.22 -10.49
CA ILE A 123 14.49 27.50 -11.16
C ILE A 123 13.11 28.10 -10.83
N GLY A 124 12.13 27.26 -10.48
CA GLY A 124 10.76 27.63 -10.20
C GLY A 124 10.09 28.43 -11.33
N ASP A 125 9.06 29.19 -10.99
CA ASP A 125 8.47 30.16 -11.93
C ASP A 125 8.95 31.58 -11.60
N ILE A 126 10.05 31.98 -12.25
CA ILE A 126 10.60 33.34 -12.16
C ILE A 126 9.64 34.41 -12.73
N THR A 127 8.64 34.04 -13.55
CA THR A 127 7.67 35.01 -14.10
C THR A 127 6.74 35.58 -13.03
N THR A 128 6.63 34.92 -11.87
CA THR A 128 5.93 35.43 -10.67
C THR A 128 6.62 36.65 -10.01
N PHE A 129 7.86 36.95 -10.39
CA PHE A 129 8.65 38.12 -9.94
C PHE A 129 8.64 39.23 -10.99
N PRO A 130 8.76 40.53 -10.62
CA PRO A 130 8.81 41.62 -11.60
C PRO A 130 10.06 41.51 -12.48
N LYS A 131 10.02 42.04 -13.71
CA LYS A 131 11.16 41.99 -14.65
C LYS A 131 12.44 42.69 -14.16
N SER A 132 12.36 43.46 -13.07
CA SER A 132 13.48 44.09 -12.38
C SER A 132 14.24 43.16 -11.41
N THR A 133 13.79 41.93 -11.21
CA THR A 133 14.51 40.91 -10.44
C THR A 133 15.42 40.13 -11.38
N ASP A 134 16.72 40.22 -11.12
CA ASP A 134 17.78 39.59 -11.90
C ASP A 134 17.81 38.08 -11.70
N ILE A 135 18.25 37.33 -12.72
CA ILE A 135 18.59 35.91 -12.61
C ILE A 135 20.10 35.78 -12.50
N VAL A 136 20.60 35.06 -11.50
CA VAL A 136 22.04 34.83 -11.29
C VAL A 136 22.35 33.34 -11.45
N VAL A 137 23.36 33.02 -12.27
CA VAL A 137 23.75 31.65 -12.66
C VAL A 137 25.26 31.46 -12.60
N GLY A 138 25.73 30.22 -12.46
CA GLY A 138 27.16 29.91 -12.42
C GLY A 138 27.85 29.84 -13.79
N PRO A 139 29.20 29.68 -13.80
CA PRO A 139 30.02 29.78 -15.01
C PRO A 139 29.68 28.73 -16.06
N GLY A 140 29.58 29.15 -17.31
CA GLY A 140 29.28 28.29 -18.46
C GLY A 140 27.79 28.16 -18.80
N PHE A 141 26.88 28.59 -17.90
CA PHE A 141 25.43 28.46 -18.09
C PHE A 141 24.95 29.02 -19.43
N ARG A 142 25.29 30.28 -19.77
CA ARG A 142 24.82 30.93 -21.00
C ARG A 142 25.30 30.21 -22.25
N LYS A 143 26.47 29.58 -22.19
CA LYS A 143 27.08 28.84 -23.31
C LYS A 143 26.49 27.43 -23.44
N ALA A 144 26.09 26.80 -22.33
CA ALA A 144 25.56 25.45 -22.32
C ALA A 144 24.07 25.40 -22.71
N TYR A 145 23.26 26.35 -22.23
CA TYR A 145 21.80 26.20 -22.23
C TYR A 145 21.01 27.29 -22.98
N LEU A 146 21.68 28.22 -23.69
CA LEU A 146 21.02 29.19 -24.56
C LEU A 146 21.37 28.94 -26.05
N PRO A 147 20.42 29.10 -26.98
CA PRO A 147 19.02 29.49 -26.77
C PRO A 147 18.17 28.39 -26.11
N ALA A 148 17.04 28.79 -25.53
CA ALA A 148 16.16 27.93 -24.73
C ALA A 148 14.85 27.62 -25.50
N TYR A 149 13.87 26.98 -24.86
CA TYR A 149 12.55 26.74 -25.48
C TYR A 149 11.80 28.08 -25.70
N PRO A 150 11.18 28.34 -26.88
CA PRO A 150 10.89 27.40 -27.97
C PRO A 150 11.95 27.31 -29.07
N THR A 151 12.96 28.19 -29.12
CA THR A 151 14.02 28.18 -30.16
C THR A 151 14.78 26.85 -30.17
N GLN A 152 15.06 26.29 -29.00
CA GLN A 152 15.61 24.95 -28.82
C GLN A 152 14.53 24.04 -28.20
N PRO A 153 14.00 23.02 -28.90
CA PRO A 153 12.82 22.28 -28.43
C PRO A 153 13.11 21.26 -27.31
N ASN A 154 14.33 20.72 -27.24
CA ASN A 154 14.73 19.66 -26.31
C ASN A 154 15.55 20.23 -25.15
N THR A 155 14.96 21.13 -24.36
CA THR A 155 15.61 21.75 -23.19
C THR A 155 14.58 21.99 -22.07
N TRP A 156 15.06 22.08 -20.84
CA TRP A 156 14.24 22.31 -19.65
C TRP A 156 14.04 23.81 -19.36
N LEU A 157 14.85 24.68 -19.97
CA LEU A 157 14.71 26.13 -19.84
C LEU A 157 13.78 26.74 -20.88
N GLU A 158 13.21 27.91 -20.56
CA GLU A 158 12.40 28.70 -21.47
C GLU A 158 12.93 30.12 -21.66
N GLU A 159 12.83 30.64 -22.87
CA GLU A 159 13.24 32.01 -23.23
C GLU A 159 12.41 33.07 -22.48
N ARG A 160 11.15 32.75 -22.11
CA ARG A 160 10.29 33.62 -21.30
C ARG A 160 10.89 33.95 -19.93
N HIS A 161 11.71 33.06 -19.37
CA HIS A 161 12.37 33.30 -18.08
C HIS A 161 13.31 34.50 -18.16
N PHE A 162 13.96 34.71 -19.31
CA PHE A 162 14.94 35.78 -19.52
C PHE A 162 14.35 37.04 -20.17
N GLU A 163 13.07 37.03 -20.56
CA GLU A 163 12.49 38.10 -21.40
C GLU A 163 12.44 39.45 -20.65
N GLY A 164 13.39 40.34 -20.97
CA GLY A 164 13.49 41.67 -20.36
C GLY A 164 14.00 41.68 -18.92
N ARG A 165 14.74 40.63 -18.51
CA ARG A 165 15.49 40.54 -17.25
C ARG A 165 16.99 40.57 -17.51
N GLU A 166 17.77 40.98 -16.51
CA GLU A 166 19.21 40.75 -16.50
C GLU A 166 19.50 39.28 -16.16
N LEU A 167 20.36 38.62 -16.94
CA LEU A 167 20.89 37.28 -16.65
C LEU A 167 22.38 37.39 -16.32
N ARG A 168 22.72 37.41 -15.04
CA ARG A 168 24.09 37.60 -14.55
C ARG A 168 24.79 36.26 -14.36
N GLU A 169 25.76 35.96 -15.22
CA GLU A 169 26.67 34.84 -15.01
C GLU A 169 27.79 35.25 -14.06
N VAL A 170 28.06 34.45 -13.01
CA VAL A 170 29.07 34.78 -11.99
C VAL A 170 30.49 34.59 -12.53
N ASP A 171 31.31 35.63 -12.43
CA ASP A 171 32.73 35.59 -12.81
C ASP A 171 33.62 35.38 -11.57
N PHE A 172 34.17 34.17 -11.43
CA PHE A 172 35.10 33.81 -10.35
C PHE A 172 36.54 34.34 -10.57
N SER A 173 36.79 35.12 -11.63
CA SER A 173 38.04 35.85 -11.86
C SER A 173 38.01 37.31 -11.39
N ASP A 174 36.86 37.82 -10.93
CA ASP A 174 36.69 39.14 -10.32
C ASP A 174 37.52 39.24 -9.01
N ALA A 175 38.70 39.86 -9.08
CA ALA A 175 39.64 39.92 -7.96
C ALA A 175 39.15 40.71 -6.73
N ASP A 176 38.10 41.53 -6.87
CA ASP A 176 37.53 42.29 -5.75
C ASP A 176 36.46 41.50 -4.98
N ARG A 177 35.86 40.47 -5.61
CA ARG A 177 34.78 39.64 -5.03
C ARG A 177 35.12 38.17 -4.90
N SER A 178 36.08 37.68 -5.67
CA SER A 178 36.41 36.25 -5.76
C SER A 178 37.53 35.88 -4.79
N LEU A 179 37.34 34.77 -4.11
CA LEU A 179 38.21 34.27 -3.05
C LEU A 179 38.19 32.73 -3.04
N LYS A 180 38.90 32.13 -2.08
CA LYS A 180 38.76 30.69 -1.77
C LYS A 180 38.15 30.50 -0.40
N VAL A 181 37.24 29.54 -0.31
CA VAL A 181 36.61 29.10 0.94
C VAL A 181 36.79 27.58 1.03
N GLY A 182 37.57 27.13 2.00
CA GLY A 182 38.09 25.76 2.03
C GLY A 182 38.78 25.36 0.71
N ALA A 183 38.27 24.33 0.05
CA ALA A 183 38.78 23.83 -1.24
C ALA A 183 38.16 24.52 -2.47
N LEU A 184 37.09 25.32 -2.29
CA LEU A 184 36.27 25.83 -3.37
C LEU A 184 36.62 27.27 -3.74
N GLU A 185 36.36 27.62 -5.00
CA GLU A 185 36.30 29.01 -5.45
C GLU A 185 34.97 29.60 -4.99
N ALA A 186 35.01 30.84 -4.50
CA ALA A 186 33.88 31.51 -3.89
C ALA A 186 33.80 32.96 -4.40
N TYR A 187 32.58 33.49 -4.50
CA TYR A 187 32.27 34.86 -4.91
C TYR A 187 31.43 35.53 -3.81
N ASP A 188 31.94 36.59 -3.19
CA ASP A 188 31.19 37.38 -2.20
C ASP A 188 30.11 38.20 -2.89
N PHE A 189 28.86 37.73 -2.78
CA PHE A 189 27.74 38.26 -3.55
C PHE A 189 27.43 39.70 -3.17
N PHE A 190 27.31 39.99 -1.87
CA PHE A 190 27.03 41.34 -1.36
C PHE A 190 28.28 42.21 -1.19
N GLY A 191 29.47 41.60 -1.14
CA GLY A 191 30.75 42.31 -0.93
C GLY A 191 30.93 42.78 0.52
N ASP A 192 30.28 42.11 1.47
CA ASP A 192 30.39 42.33 2.90
C ASP A 192 30.74 41.06 3.69
N GLY A 193 31.01 39.95 3.01
CA GLY A 193 31.33 38.65 3.59
C GLY A 193 30.17 37.93 4.29
N SER A 194 28.92 38.35 4.02
CA SER A 194 27.72 37.74 4.60
C SER A 194 27.13 36.58 3.79
N PHE A 195 27.35 36.57 2.48
CA PHE A 195 26.85 35.50 1.60
C PHE A 195 27.78 35.27 0.41
N TYR A 196 28.22 34.03 0.25
CA TYR A 196 29.11 33.60 -0.83
C TYR A 196 28.39 32.63 -1.76
N LEU A 197 28.63 32.77 -3.06
CA LEU A 197 28.33 31.74 -4.05
C LEU A 197 29.60 30.91 -4.28
N LEU A 198 29.48 29.59 -4.17
CA LEU A 198 30.58 28.64 -4.28
C LEU A 198 30.49 27.92 -5.63
N HIS A 199 31.60 27.86 -6.36
CA HIS A 199 31.68 27.12 -7.63
C HIS A 199 31.73 25.62 -7.33
N THR A 200 30.66 24.89 -7.66
CA THR A 200 30.47 23.47 -7.31
C THR A 200 30.14 22.63 -8.55
N PRO A 201 31.07 22.54 -9.53
CA PRO A 201 30.79 21.94 -10.83
C PRO A 201 30.65 20.41 -10.76
N GLY A 202 29.97 19.85 -11.77
CA GLY A 202 29.90 18.41 -12.04
C GLY A 202 28.48 17.93 -12.28
N HIS A 203 27.55 18.31 -11.41
CA HIS A 203 26.13 17.97 -11.60
C HIS A 203 25.58 18.61 -12.88
N THR A 204 25.78 19.92 -13.06
CA THR A 204 25.48 20.65 -14.30
C THR A 204 26.54 21.74 -14.57
N ASN A 205 26.62 22.23 -15.81
CA ASN A 205 27.41 23.41 -16.16
C ASN A 205 26.88 24.64 -15.40
N GLY A 206 27.76 25.30 -14.64
CA GLY A 206 27.37 26.44 -13.82
C GLY A 206 26.63 26.09 -12.53
N HIS A 207 26.71 24.85 -12.04
CA HIS A 207 26.21 24.51 -10.71
C HIS A 207 26.91 25.31 -9.60
N LEU A 208 26.12 25.88 -8.69
CA LEU A 208 26.51 26.72 -7.57
C LEU A 208 25.96 26.18 -6.24
N ALA A 209 26.70 26.40 -5.17
CA ALA A 209 26.20 26.29 -3.80
C ALA A 209 26.21 27.67 -3.11
N GLY A 210 25.28 27.91 -2.18
CA GLY A 210 25.27 29.11 -1.33
C GLY A 210 25.98 28.87 0.00
N LEU A 211 26.62 29.89 0.56
CA LEU A 211 27.16 29.86 1.93
C LEU A 211 26.87 31.18 2.64
N ALA A 212 25.86 31.18 3.51
CA ALA A 212 25.41 32.36 4.25
C ALA A 212 25.93 32.34 5.70
N ARG A 213 26.59 33.42 6.13
CA ARG A 213 27.03 33.61 7.52
C ARG A 213 25.85 34.03 8.39
N THR A 214 25.47 33.16 9.32
CA THR A 214 24.29 33.32 10.18
C THR A 214 24.61 34.04 11.49
N THR A 215 25.79 33.84 12.06
CA THR A 215 26.32 34.60 13.22
C THR A 215 27.81 34.84 13.04
N SER A 216 28.39 35.80 13.79
CA SER A 216 29.81 36.19 13.67
C SER A 216 30.61 36.13 14.99
N ASN A 217 29.99 35.73 16.09
CA ASN A 217 30.65 35.55 17.40
C ASN A 217 29.98 34.41 18.20
N PRO A 218 30.36 33.13 17.99
CA PRO A 218 31.30 32.63 16.97
C PRO A 218 30.71 32.71 15.55
N ASP A 219 31.54 32.50 14.53
CA ASP A 219 31.06 32.37 13.15
C ASP A 219 30.25 31.07 12.96
N THR A 220 29.02 31.18 12.46
CA THR A 220 28.20 30.04 12.01
C THR A 220 27.68 30.27 10.59
N PHE A 221 27.46 29.18 9.84
CA PHE A 221 27.04 29.26 8.44
C PHE A 221 25.93 28.27 8.09
N ILE A 222 25.08 28.61 7.12
CA ILE A 222 24.24 27.66 6.40
C ILE A 222 24.85 27.49 5.00
N PHE A 223 25.11 26.24 4.61
CA PHE A 223 25.59 25.85 3.29
C PHE A 223 24.39 25.28 2.52
N MET A 224 24.01 25.95 1.44
CA MET A 224 22.88 25.65 0.55
C MET A 224 23.42 24.84 -0.63
N GLY A 225 23.25 23.53 -0.61
CA GLY A 225 24.00 22.61 -1.47
C GLY A 225 23.55 22.51 -2.92
N GLY A 226 22.32 22.91 -3.25
CA GLY A 226 21.68 22.51 -4.51
C GLY A 226 21.67 20.99 -4.65
N ASP A 227 21.93 20.51 -5.85
CA ASP A 227 22.06 19.08 -6.20
C ASP A 227 23.51 18.60 -6.20
N LEU A 228 24.30 19.13 -5.26
CA LEU A 228 25.49 18.42 -4.78
C LEU A 228 25.11 17.03 -4.26
N CYS A 229 23.95 16.89 -3.63
CA CYS A 229 23.40 15.62 -3.18
C CYS A 229 21.88 15.65 -3.32
N HIS A 230 21.30 14.51 -3.65
CA HIS A 230 19.87 14.25 -3.63
C HIS A 230 19.47 13.47 -2.36
N HIS A 231 20.42 12.75 -1.74
CA HIS A 231 20.26 12.07 -0.46
C HIS A 231 21.48 12.29 0.44
N SER A 232 21.25 12.35 1.76
CA SER A 232 22.34 12.50 2.75
C SER A 232 23.41 11.41 2.64
N GLY A 233 23.04 10.21 2.14
CA GLY A 233 23.94 9.09 1.92
C GLY A 233 24.96 9.27 0.78
N GLU A 234 24.91 10.33 -0.02
CA GLU A 234 25.94 10.66 -1.02
C GLU A 234 27.13 11.43 -0.42
N ILE A 235 26.92 12.18 0.66
CA ILE A 235 27.97 12.94 1.36
C ILE A 235 28.40 12.28 2.69
N ARG A 236 27.51 11.50 3.33
CA ARG A 236 27.71 10.86 4.65
C ARG A 236 27.62 9.32 4.58
N PRO A 237 28.41 8.58 5.37
CA PRO A 237 29.51 9.04 6.21
C PRO A 237 30.71 9.46 5.36
N SER A 238 31.69 10.09 6.01
CA SER A 238 32.98 10.43 5.39
C SER A 238 34.13 10.10 6.34
N PRO A 239 35.41 10.10 5.87
CA PRO A 239 36.57 9.93 6.74
C PRO A 239 36.72 11.06 7.77
N ARG A 240 36.01 12.18 7.56
CA ARG A 240 35.97 13.35 8.47
C ARG A 240 34.76 13.32 9.41
N LEU A 241 33.69 12.64 9.01
CA LEU A 241 32.42 12.53 9.72
C LEU A 241 31.93 11.06 9.70
N PRO A 242 32.55 10.17 10.51
CA PRO A 242 32.13 8.78 10.63
C PRO A 242 30.84 8.65 11.46
N ILE A 243 30.11 7.55 11.28
CA ILE A 243 28.87 7.28 12.02
C ILE A 243 29.18 7.09 13.52
N PRO A 244 28.55 7.86 14.45
CA PRO A 244 28.76 7.70 15.89
C PRO A 244 28.40 6.30 16.38
N ALA A 245 29.21 5.72 17.27
CA ALA A 245 28.99 4.36 17.77
C ALA A 245 27.61 4.16 18.44
N ASP A 246 27.09 5.22 19.05
CA ASP A 246 25.81 5.33 19.74
C ASP A 246 24.76 6.14 18.97
N VAL A 247 24.92 6.29 17.64
CA VAL A 247 24.03 7.05 16.76
C VAL A 247 22.54 6.79 17.04
N GLN A 248 21.78 7.88 17.14
CA GLN A 248 20.33 7.86 17.39
C GLN A 248 19.61 8.49 16.19
N PHE A 249 18.59 7.80 15.69
CA PHE A 249 17.72 8.25 14.61
C PHE A 249 16.32 7.64 14.80
N PRO A 250 15.25 8.26 14.27
CA PRO A 250 13.91 7.68 14.35
C PRO A 250 13.83 6.43 13.47
N LEU A 251 13.58 5.27 14.08
CA LEU A 251 13.24 4.07 13.30
C LEU A 251 11.80 4.16 12.78
N PRO A 252 11.52 3.83 11.51
CA PRO A 252 10.15 3.63 11.03
C PRO A 252 9.42 2.59 11.88
N ASP A 253 8.12 2.78 12.13
CA ASP A 253 7.39 1.92 13.07
C ASP A 253 7.34 0.44 12.64
N TYR A 254 7.31 0.17 11.33
CA TYR A 254 7.40 -1.20 10.79
C TYR A 254 8.76 -1.85 11.08
N VAL A 255 9.86 -1.09 11.03
CA VAL A 255 11.20 -1.56 11.42
C VAL A 255 11.25 -1.79 12.93
N ARG A 256 10.76 -0.83 13.70
CA ARG A 256 10.71 -0.86 15.18
C ARG A 256 9.91 -2.05 15.71
N ALA A 257 8.87 -2.49 15.00
CA ALA A 257 8.11 -3.70 15.32
C ALA A 257 8.87 -5.00 15.02
N ARG A 258 9.81 -4.99 14.07
CA ARG A 258 10.57 -6.16 13.60
C ARG A 258 11.94 -6.31 14.29
N ILE A 259 12.52 -5.26 14.88
CA ILE A 259 13.84 -5.31 15.52
C ILE A 259 13.80 -5.01 17.02
N SER A 260 14.52 -5.82 17.81
CA SER A 260 14.59 -5.69 19.27
C SER A 260 15.63 -4.67 19.76
N VAL A 261 16.52 -4.22 18.88
CA VAL A 261 17.59 -3.24 19.15
C VAL A 261 17.75 -2.36 17.91
N CYS A 262 17.90 -1.04 18.09
CA CYS A 262 18.18 -0.11 16.99
C CYS A 262 19.53 -0.45 16.32
N PRO A 263 19.67 -0.38 14.98
CA PRO A 263 20.94 -0.65 14.33
C PRO A 263 21.96 0.42 14.71
N GLY A 264 22.90 0.10 15.60
CA GLY A 264 24.06 0.96 15.86
C GLY A 264 25.03 0.95 14.67
N ALA A 265 25.95 1.92 14.61
CA ALA A 265 26.86 2.18 13.48
C ALA A 265 27.48 0.94 12.82
N GLN A 266 27.83 -0.10 13.60
CA GLN A 266 28.39 -1.35 13.08
C GLN A 266 27.52 -2.04 12.01
N HIS A 267 26.19 -1.91 12.08
CA HIS A 267 25.26 -2.47 11.09
C HIS A 267 25.38 -1.75 9.74
N PHE A 268 25.49 -0.42 9.77
CA PHE A 268 25.69 0.42 8.60
C PHE A 268 27.09 0.27 8.00
N HIS A 269 28.12 0.13 8.85
CA HIS A 269 29.47 -0.22 8.41
C HIS A 269 29.49 -1.58 7.69
N ALA A 270 28.75 -2.58 8.20
CA ALA A 270 28.61 -3.89 7.58
C ALA A 270 27.84 -3.82 6.24
N LEU A 271 26.79 -2.99 6.16
CA LEU A 271 26.04 -2.72 4.93
C LEU A 271 26.96 -2.17 3.83
N ASN A 272 27.76 -1.14 4.14
CA ASN A 272 28.72 -0.58 3.18
C ASN A 272 29.81 -1.58 2.77
N HIS A 273 30.41 -2.30 3.73
CA HIS A 273 31.41 -3.32 3.42
C HIS A 273 30.87 -4.45 2.53
N LYS A 274 29.61 -4.88 2.71
CA LYS A 274 28.98 -5.86 1.81
C LYS A 274 28.76 -5.28 0.41
N ARG A 275 28.43 -3.98 0.31
CA ARG A 275 28.26 -3.24 -0.96
C ARG A 275 29.60 -2.80 -1.59
N GLY A 276 30.74 -3.32 -1.12
CA GLY A 276 32.07 -3.05 -1.68
C GLY A 276 32.69 -1.71 -1.28
N ARG A 277 32.06 -0.96 -0.38
CA ARG A 277 32.50 0.35 0.11
C ARG A 277 33.22 0.23 1.48
N LYS A 278 33.94 1.26 1.89
CA LYS A 278 34.46 1.37 3.27
C LYS A 278 33.38 1.84 4.24
N ALA A 279 33.60 1.59 5.54
CA ALA A 279 32.72 2.04 6.61
C ALA A 279 32.59 3.58 6.70
N ASP A 280 33.61 4.30 6.25
CA ASP A 280 33.76 5.75 6.24
C ASP A 280 33.59 6.37 4.83
N GLU A 281 33.01 5.62 3.88
CA GLU A 281 32.61 6.12 2.56
C GLU A 281 31.09 6.32 2.48
N PRO A 282 30.59 7.27 1.67
CA PRO A 282 29.15 7.47 1.49
C PRO A 282 28.43 6.22 0.97
N PHE A 283 27.16 6.04 1.37
CA PHE A 283 26.33 4.93 0.95
C PHE A 283 26.00 4.93 -0.55
N PHE A 284 26.02 6.09 -1.19
CA PHE A 284 25.62 6.29 -2.57
C PHE A 284 26.63 7.13 -3.34
N ASP A 285 26.61 7.00 -4.66
CA ASP A 285 27.10 8.01 -5.60
C ASP A 285 25.88 8.55 -6.39
N PRO A 286 25.93 9.78 -6.92
CA PRO A 286 24.89 10.30 -7.81
C PRO A 286 24.78 9.50 -9.11
N VAL A 287 23.59 9.53 -9.72
CA VAL A 287 23.31 9.03 -11.08
C VAL A 287 23.12 10.20 -12.04
N LEU A 288 22.46 11.27 -11.60
CA LEU A 288 22.15 12.46 -12.39
C LEU A 288 23.29 13.49 -12.30
N ALA A 289 24.18 13.52 -13.30
CA ALA A 289 25.23 14.52 -13.45
C ALA A 289 25.78 14.58 -14.89
N GLU A 290 26.07 15.79 -15.38
CA GLU A 290 26.71 16.01 -16.70
C GLU A 290 28.19 15.58 -16.72
N ASP A 291 28.92 15.75 -15.61
CA ASP A 291 30.26 15.22 -15.36
C ASP A 291 30.27 14.50 -14.00
N LEU A 292 29.85 13.23 -14.03
CA LEU A 292 29.73 12.38 -12.84
C LEU A 292 31.05 12.24 -12.04
N PRO A 293 32.23 11.98 -12.66
CA PRO A 293 33.50 12.00 -11.94
C PRO A 293 33.78 13.34 -11.24
N ARG A 294 33.47 14.48 -11.86
CA ARG A 294 33.65 15.79 -11.24
C ARG A 294 32.64 16.02 -10.11
N ALA A 295 31.38 15.64 -10.28
CA ALA A 295 30.34 15.74 -9.25
C ALA A 295 30.76 14.98 -7.97
N ILE A 296 31.16 13.71 -8.12
CA ILE A 296 31.67 12.88 -7.01
C ILE A 296 32.89 13.52 -6.33
N GLN A 297 33.77 14.19 -7.09
CA GLN A 297 34.90 14.91 -6.49
C GLN A 297 34.46 16.17 -5.74
N THR A 298 33.51 16.95 -6.27
CA THR A 298 32.99 18.15 -5.62
C THR A 298 32.23 17.82 -4.32
N ILE A 299 31.52 16.68 -4.26
CA ILE A 299 30.94 16.15 -3.01
C ILE A 299 32.05 15.86 -1.98
N LYS A 300 33.15 15.22 -2.39
CA LYS A 300 34.31 14.97 -1.49
C LYS A 300 34.99 16.26 -1.03
N ASP A 301 35.06 17.27 -1.90
CA ASP A 301 35.62 18.59 -1.57
C ASP A 301 34.77 19.30 -0.48
N THR A 302 33.45 19.11 -0.49
CA THR A 302 32.50 19.69 0.49
C THR A 302 32.36 18.90 1.80
N GLN A 303 32.78 17.63 1.87
CA GLN A 303 32.79 16.83 3.12
C GLN A 303 33.56 17.51 4.29
N THR A 304 34.46 18.45 4.00
CA THR A 304 35.12 19.27 5.03
C THR A 304 34.16 20.25 5.70
N ALA A 305 33.30 20.90 4.93
CA ALA A 305 32.27 21.80 5.44
C ALA A 305 31.20 21.02 6.22
N ASP A 306 30.75 19.89 5.66
CA ASP A 306 29.76 19.02 6.33
C ASP A 306 30.27 18.45 7.67
N ALA A 307 31.57 18.19 7.81
CA ALA A 307 32.14 17.70 9.06
C ALA A 307 32.22 18.76 10.19
N GLN A 308 32.11 20.06 9.88
CA GLN A 308 32.28 21.13 10.88
C GLN A 308 30.98 21.47 11.61
N SER A 309 31.02 21.50 12.95
CA SER A 309 29.83 21.79 13.77
C SER A 309 29.22 23.17 13.49
N ASN A 310 30.03 24.15 13.09
CA ASN A 310 29.58 25.53 12.82
C ASN A 310 29.08 25.79 11.38
N ILE A 311 28.91 24.75 10.55
CA ILE A 311 28.34 24.84 9.20
C ILE A 311 27.16 23.86 9.09
N PHE A 312 25.94 24.35 8.91
CA PHE A 312 24.78 23.51 8.64
C PHE A 312 24.65 23.27 7.14
N PHE A 313 24.96 22.05 6.70
CA PHE A 313 24.88 21.65 5.29
C PHE A 313 23.48 21.13 4.98
N ILE A 314 22.79 21.82 4.07
CA ILE A 314 21.43 21.54 3.61
C ILE A 314 21.47 21.51 2.07
N PHE A 315 21.34 20.32 1.47
CA PHE A 315 21.12 20.18 0.03
C PHE A 315 19.62 20.33 -0.29
N ALA A 316 19.26 20.55 -1.55
CA ALA A 316 17.90 20.94 -1.92
C ALA A 316 16.83 19.92 -1.47
N HIS A 317 17.14 18.64 -1.62
CA HIS A 317 16.28 17.53 -1.25
C HIS A 317 16.44 17.02 0.19
N ASP A 318 17.06 17.78 1.11
CA ASP A 318 17.29 17.33 2.50
C ASP A 318 16.00 17.35 3.34
N MET A 319 15.11 16.38 3.10
CA MET A 319 13.81 16.27 3.77
C MET A 319 13.93 16.05 5.28
N GLU A 320 15.10 15.65 5.78
CA GLU A 320 15.31 15.36 7.18
C GLU A 320 15.28 16.59 8.09
N ILE A 321 15.42 17.80 7.52
CA ILE A 321 15.29 19.05 8.25
C ILE A 321 13.81 19.36 8.59
N LYS A 322 12.85 18.75 7.89
CA LYS A 322 11.41 18.96 8.10
C LYS A 322 11.00 18.50 9.51
N GLY A 323 10.33 19.38 10.25
CA GLY A 323 10.01 19.17 11.67
C GLY A 323 11.19 19.37 12.64
N ILE A 324 12.34 19.84 12.17
CA ILE A 324 13.47 20.30 13.02
C ILE A 324 13.65 21.80 12.90
N VAL A 325 13.65 22.33 11.68
CA VAL A 325 13.87 23.75 11.40
C VAL A 325 12.58 24.56 11.51
N ASP A 326 12.72 25.82 11.89
CA ASP A 326 11.63 26.80 11.83
C ASP A 326 11.64 27.42 10.43
N PHE A 327 10.59 27.16 9.64
CA PHE A 327 10.45 27.74 8.30
C PHE A 327 10.03 29.22 8.34
N PHE A 328 10.25 29.91 7.22
CA PHE A 328 9.81 31.28 6.95
C PHE A 328 8.31 31.44 7.29
N PRO A 329 7.90 32.48 8.04
CA PRO A 329 8.58 33.76 8.28
C PRO A 329 9.66 33.77 9.37
N SER A 330 10.00 32.61 9.96
CA SER A 330 11.09 32.52 10.96
C SER A 330 12.47 32.62 10.30
N PHE A 331 13.42 33.25 11.02
CA PHE A 331 14.84 33.21 10.65
C PHE A 331 15.49 31.91 11.12
N ALA A 332 16.40 31.39 10.30
CA ALA A 332 17.24 30.24 10.55
C ALA A 332 18.57 30.58 11.26
N ASN A 333 18.83 31.86 11.57
CA ASN A 333 20.12 32.33 12.07
C ASN A 333 20.60 31.67 13.38
N ASP A 334 19.68 31.20 14.23
CA ASP A 334 19.96 30.58 15.53
C ASP A 334 20.02 29.03 15.47
N TRP A 335 20.11 28.46 14.27
CA TRP A 335 20.17 27.00 14.04
C TRP A 335 21.18 26.25 14.92
N HIS A 336 22.33 26.88 15.19
CA HIS A 336 23.43 26.29 15.95
C HIS A 336 23.13 26.28 17.46
N GLU A 337 22.48 27.32 17.99
CA GLU A 337 21.99 27.32 19.38
C GLU A 337 20.82 26.33 19.55
N LYS A 338 19.95 26.24 18.55
CA LYS A 338 18.86 25.25 18.51
C LYS A 338 19.35 23.82 18.26
N GLY A 339 20.63 23.61 17.92
CA GLY A 339 21.21 22.31 17.63
C GLY A 339 20.50 21.57 16.48
N TRP A 340 20.12 22.30 15.41
CA TRP A 340 19.39 21.73 14.28
C TRP A 340 20.23 20.70 13.52
N LYS A 341 21.51 21.01 13.28
CA LYS A 341 22.44 20.10 12.60
C LYS A 341 22.52 18.75 13.31
N GLU A 342 22.77 18.74 14.61
CA GLU A 342 22.92 17.52 15.41
C GLU A 342 21.65 16.66 15.41
N LYS A 343 20.48 17.28 15.26
CA LYS A 343 19.19 16.60 15.19
C LYS A 343 18.92 15.97 13.84
N SER A 344 19.36 16.57 12.72
CA SER A 344 19.09 16.08 11.36
C SER A 344 20.16 15.12 10.82
N LEU A 345 21.44 15.36 11.17
CA LEU A 345 22.64 14.80 10.52
C LEU A 345 22.61 13.30 10.17
N TRP A 346 21.99 12.48 11.02
CA TRP A 346 21.96 11.02 10.89
C TRP A 346 20.54 10.44 10.75
N LYS A 347 19.49 11.25 10.58
CA LYS A 347 18.12 10.74 10.49
C LYS A 347 17.90 9.85 9.26
N PHE A 348 18.54 10.19 8.14
CA PHE A 348 18.51 9.42 6.87
C PHE A 348 18.93 7.95 7.02
N LEU A 349 19.60 7.58 8.13
CA LEU A 349 19.86 6.17 8.46
C LEU A 349 18.57 5.38 8.73
N ALA A 350 17.43 6.06 8.91
CA ALA A 350 16.09 5.48 8.96
C ALA A 350 15.72 4.76 7.66
N ASP A 351 16.01 5.38 6.51
CA ASP A 351 15.77 4.82 5.17
C ASP A 351 16.59 3.54 4.95
N LEU A 352 17.83 3.54 5.46
CA LEU A 352 18.77 2.42 5.33
C LEU A 352 18.62 1.37 6.45
N ALA A 353 17.74 1.62 7.44
CA ALA A 353 17.55 0.76 8.60
C ALA A 353 17.00 -0.64 8.28
N PRO A 354 16.06 -0.86 7.31
CA PRO A 354 15.59 -2.19 6.94
C PRO A 354 16.73 -3.09 6.44
N ALA A 355 17.56 -2.56 5.54
CA ALA A 355 18.75 -3.25 5.04
C ALA A 355 19.75 -3.52 6.16
N ALA A 356 20.15 -2.48 6.92
CA ALA A 356 21.15 -2.60 7.98
C ALA A 356 20.74 -3.59 9.08
N ALA A 357 19.46 -3.63 9.45
CA ALA A 357 18.91 -4.59 10.42
C ALA A 357 19.04 -6.05 9.94
N SER A 358 18.73 -6.29 8.67
CA SER A 358 18.77 -7.63 8.06
C SER A 358 20.17 -8.26 8.12
N TYR A 359 21.23 -7.44 8.07
CA TYR A 359 22.61 -7.90 8.19
C TYR A 359 23.06 -8.19 9.65
N GLY A 360 22.48 -7.50 10.64
CA GLY A 360 22.79 -7.73 12.05
C GLY A 360 22.47 -9.15 12.53
N MET A 361 21.30 -9.67 12.13
CA MET A 361 20.83 -11.00 12.51
C MET A 361 21.74 -12.14 12.04
N LEU A 362 22.39 -12.00 10.88
CA LEU A 362 23.26 -13.04 10.32
C LEU A 362 24.62 -13.13 11.05
N SER A 363 25.17 -12.00 11.50
CA SER A 363 26.45 -11.98 12.22
C SER A 363 26.36 -12.59 13.63
N ALA A 364 25.21 -12.44 14.30
CA ALA A 364 24.96 -13.01 15.63
C ALA A 364 24.88 -14.54 15.63
N LEU A 365 24.66 -15.17 14.46
CA LEU A 365 24.59 -16.62 14.29
C LEU A 365 25.96 -17.28 14.00
N GLY A 366 27.06 -16.51 13.96
CA GLY A 366 28.42 -17.06 13.89
C GLY A 366 28.83 -17.66 12.54
N ILE A 367 28.05 -17.44 11.48
CA ILE A 367 28.31 -17.95 10.14
C ILE A 367 29.40 -17.08 9.47
N ARG A 368 30.59 -17.65 9.23
CA ARG A 368 31.62 -17.00 8.39
C ARG A 368 31.33 -17.26 6.92
N HIS A 369 31.20 -16.21 6.11
CA HIS A 369 31.18 -16.34 4.67
C HIS A 369 32.59 -16.56 4.10
N SER A 370 32.78 -17.67 3.37
CA SER A 370 33.82 -17.80 2.36
C SER A 370 33.32 -17.18 1.05
N GLY A 371 34.06 -16.23 0.48
CA GLY A 371 33.64 -15.50 -0.72
C GLY A 371 33.71 -16.34 -1.99
N ALA A 372 32.55 -16.73 -2.50
CA ALA A 372 32.25 -16.97 -3.92
C ALA A 372 30.72 -16.96 -4.06
N GLY A 373 30.18 -16.27 -5.07
CA GLY A 373 28.72 -16.10 -5.19
C GLY A 373 28.02 -17.39 -5.63
N PHE A 374 26.94 -17.76 -4.94
CA PHE A 374 25.85 -18.58 -5.49
C PHE A 374 24.57 -18.42 -4.64
N HIS A 375 23.41 -18.67 -5.26
CA HIS A 375 22.11 -18.74 -4.59
C HIS A 375 22.04 -19.82 -3.51
N ALA A 376 21.43 -19.52 -2.35
CA ALA A 376 20.74 -20.53 -1.51
C ALA A 376 19.74 -19.88 -0.55
N SER A 377 18.61 -20.54 -0.34
CA SER A 377 17.53 -20.17 0.60
C SER A 377 17.85 -20.57 2.04
N PRO A 378 17.42 -19.81 3.07
CA PRO A 378 17.51 -20.21 4.47
C PRO A 378 16.28 -21.01 4.92
N VAL A 379 16.18 -22.27 4.48
CA VAL A 379 15.37 -23.30 5.14
C VAL A 379 16.32 -24.43 5.58
N ILE A 380 16.03 -25.07 6.73
CA ILE A 380 16.87 -26.04 7.47
C ILE A 380 17.86 -25.38 8.44
N ALA A 381 17.36 -24.95 9.60
CA ALA A 381 18.16 -24.68 10.81
C ALA A 381 17.41 -24.91 12.15
N VAL A 382 16.40 -25.81 12.21
CA VAL A 382 15.71 -26.17 13.47
C VAL A 382 15.47 -27.67 13.63
N ILE A 383 16.47 -28.51 13.29
CA ILE A 383 16.56 -29.90 13.81
C ILE A 383 18.02 -30.23 14.11
N GLN A 384 18.52 -29.85 15.29
CA GLN A 384 19.61 -30.55 16.02
C GLN A 384 19.89 -29.89 17.39
N CYS A 385 19.08 -30.22 18.40
CA CYS A 385 19.47 -30.00 19.81
C CYS A 385 18.86 -31.03 20.78
N VAL A 386 18.84 -32.31 20.37
CA VAL A 386 18.72 -33.45 21.30
C VAL A 386 19.78 -34.48 20.91
N GLY A 387 20.83 -34.59 21.70
CA GLY A 387 21.89 -35.57 21.47
C GLY A 387 21.49 -36.93 22.01
N LEU A 388 21.25 -37.91 21.13
CA LEU A 388 21.21 -39.32 21.48
C LEU A 388 22.20 -40.11 20.61
N LYS A 389 22.98 -40.97 21.27
CA LYS A 389 24.06 -41.74 20.64
C LYS A 389 23.52 -42.95 19.89
N SER A 390 24.22 -43.31 18.83
CA SER A 390 24.00 -44.48 17.98
C SER A 390 23.94 -45.82 18.75
N HIS A 391 22.92 -46.63 18.48
CA HIS A 391 23.02 -48.10 18.51
C HIS A 391 22.18 -48.73 17.38
N ARG A 392 22.35 -50.05 17.19
CA ARG A 392 22.14 -50.79 15.93
C ARG A 392 20.67 -51.11 15.60
N PRO A 393 20.34 -51.40 14.33
CA PRO A 393 19.00 -51.82 13.92
C PRO A 393 18.72 -53.29 14.26
N GLY A 394 17.48 -53.60 14.63
CA GLY A 394 16.98 -54.96 14.79
C GLY A 394 15.71 -55.05 15.64
N GLU A 395 14.79 -55.91 15.19
CA GLU A 395 13.61 -56.45 15.88
C GLU A 395 12.34 -55.58 16.00
N GLU A 396 11.22 -56.31 16.10
CA GLU A 396 9.86 -55.91 15.76
C GLU A 396 9.01 -55.51 16.99
N THR A 397 7.70 -55.38 16.76
CA THR A 397 6.58 -55.46 17.73
C THR A 397 6.10 -54.19 18.47
N ASN A 398 5.03 -53.61 17.92
CA ASN A 398 3.66 -53.60 18.48
C ASN A 398 3.31 -52.98 19.86
N PHE A 399 2.20 -52.22 19.80
CA PHE A 399 1.17 -51.98 20.83
C PHE A 399 1.47 -51.16 22.12
N SER A 400 0.86 -49.96 22.14
CA SER A 400 -0.23 -49.59 23.07
C SER A 400 0.02 -48.81 24.39
N ILE A 401 -0.82 -47.76 24.54
CA ILE A 401 -1.73 -47.49 25.67
C ILE A 401 -1.20 -46.90 27.02
N ILE A 402 -1.58 -45.63 27.21
CA ILE A 402 -2.23 -45.01 28.40
C ILE A 402 -1.49 -44.94 29.77
N ALA A 403 -1.23 -43.68 30.16
CA ALA A 403 -1.26 -43.06 31.50
C ALA A 403 -0.51 -43.66 32.70
N PHE A 404 0.35 -42.83 33.33
CA PHE A 404 0.44 -42.77 34.80
C PHE A 404 0.86 -41.39 35.34
N LEU A 405 -0.11 -40.71 35.96
CA LEU A 405 -0.11 -40.05 37.28
C LEU A 405 1.17 -39.38 37.87
N HIS A 406 0.96 -38.12 38.29
CA HIS A 406 1.26 -37.58 39.63
C HIS A 406 2.26 -38.33 40.56
N ARG A 407 3.37 -37.66 40.97
CA ARG A 407 3.65 -37.23 42.38
C ARG A 407 5.05 -36.65 42.62
N THR A 408 5.07 -35.41 43.15
CA THR A 408 5.78 -34.88 44.34
C THR A 408 7.27 -35.17 44.64
N ARG A 409 7.99 -34.08 45.05
CA ARG A 409 9.03 -33.98 46.13
C ARG A 409 10.26 -34.92 46.05
N ASP A 410 11.47 -34.55 46.48
CA ASP A 410 11.90 -33.49 47.40
C ASP A 410 13.38 -33.05 47.13
N ASN A 411 13.89 -32.14 47.97
CA ASN A 411 15.20 -31.48 47.89
C ASN A 411 16.44 -32.37 48.08
N ARG A 412 17.61 -31.96 47.52
CA ARG A 412 18.77 -31.39 48.28
C ARG A 412 20.10 -31.25 47.50
N LYS A 413 20.69 -30.02 47.56
CA LYS A 413 22.12 -29.65 47.71
C LYS A 413 23.16 -30.10 46.64
N VAL A 414 24.29 -29.43 46.37
CA VAL A 414 24.87 -28.08 46.67
C VAL A 414 26.08 -27.88 45.72
N ALA A 415 26.32 -26.67 45.17
CA ALA A 415 27.65 -26.15 44.82
C ALA A 415 27.62 -24.64 44.47
N GLN A 416 28.73 -23.93 44.70
CA GLN A 416 28.95 -22.48 44.56
C GLN A 416 30.23 -22.25 43.73
N MET A 417 30.53 -21.14 43.03
CA MET A 417 29.93 -19.80 42.81
C MET A 417 30.60 -19.23 41.50
N PRO A 418 30.54 -17.94 41.06
CA PRO A 418 29.87 -16.73 41.58
C PRO A 418 28.95 -16.01 40.57
N ALA A 419 28.32 -14.90 41.00
CA ALA A 419 27.55 -14.01 40.13
C ALA A 419 28.43 -12.93 39.47
N LEU A 420 28.21 -12.64 38.19
CA LEU A 420 28.68 -11.43 37.52
C LEU A 420 27.55 -10.83 36.67
N ASP A 421 27.25 -9.59 37.02
CA ASP A 421 26.58 -8.51 36.30
C ASP A 421 25.70 -8.84 35.07
N ARG A 422 24.39 -8.65 35.21
CA ARG A 422 23.38 -8.73 34.13
C ARG A 422 22.67 -7.39 33.88
N ALA A 423 23.39 -6.27 34.07
CA ALA A 423 22.87 -4.92 33.90
C ALA A 423 23.74 -4.05 32.99
N ARG A 424 23.82 -4.37 31.69
CA ARG A 424 24.22 -3.42 30.63
C ARG A 424 23.72 -3.84 29.24
N VAL A 425 23.32 -2.83 28.47
CA VAL A 425 22.73 -2.80 27.10
C VAL A 425 21.20 -2.65 27.08
N VAL A 426 20.76 -1.43 27.43
CA VAL A 426 19.45 -0.85 27.07
C VAL A 426 19.72 0.63 26.74
N CYS A 427 19.17 1.15 25.64
CA CYS A 427 19.34 2.56 25.25
C CYS A 427 18.80 3.50 26.35
N THR A 428 19.55 4.55 26.67
CA THR A 428 19.23 5.54 27.72
C THR A 428 17.93 6.29 27.47
N ASN A 429 17.54 6.53 26.21
CA ASN A 429 16.23 7.12 25.87
C ASN A 429 15.05 6.20 26.24
N CYS A 430 15.22 4.87 26.24
CA CYS A 430 14.21 3.93 26.75
C CYS A 430 14.09 3.93 28.28
N HIS A 431 15.04 4.53 29.00
CA HIS A 431 15.00 4.65 30.46
C HIS A 431 14.48 6.02 30.94
N LEU A 432 14.74 7.10 30.20
CA LEU A 432 14.40 8.47 30.61
C LEU A 432 12.90 8.83 30.60
N ARG A 433 12.01 7.97 30.06
CA ARG A 433 10.55 8.12 30.23
C ARG A 433 9.99 7.49 31.53
N LYS A 434 10.82 6.98 32.44
CA LYS A 434 10.40 6.53 33.79
C LYS A 434 10.84 7.50 34.89
N VAL A 435 10.16 8.65 34.99
CA VAL A 435 10.28 9.52 36.16
C VAL A 435 9.72 8.78 37.39
N THR A 436 10.51 8.79 38.46
CA THR A 436 10.25 8.01 39.67
C THR A 436 9.31 8.74 40.62
N PHE A 437 8.30 8.03 41.15
CA PHE A 437 7.63 8.44 42.39
C PHE A 437 8.03 7.46 43.50
N LEU A 438 9.00 7.84 44.33
CA LEU A 438 9.39 7.06 45.50
C LEU A 438 8.44 7.34 46.66
N THR A 439 7.65 6.34 47.04
CA THR A 439 6.88 6.33 48.28
C THR A 439 7.68 5.70 49.42
N PRO A 440 7.87 6.40 50.56
CA PRO A 440 8.38 5.78 51.78
C PRO A 440 7.23 5.39 52.72
N THR A 441 6.87 4.11 52.72
CA THR A 441 6.19 3.43 53.83
C THR A 441 6.88 2.08 54.02
N SER A 442 7.36 1.69 55.20
CA SER A 442 6.76 1.90 56.52
C SER A 442 7.77 1.67 57.65
N LEU A 443 7.50 2.24 58.83
CA LEU A 443 7.73 1.56 60.12
C LEU A 443 7.03 2.33 61.26
N LEU A 444 6.12 1.65 61.95
CA LEU A 444 5.53 2.12 63.21
C LEU A 444 6.56 2.01 64.34
N LYS A 445 6.77 3.09 65.10
CA LYS A 445 7.02 3.06 66.55
C LYS A 445 6.73 4.42 67.18
N ALA A 446 6.25 4.41 68.41
CA ALA A 446 5.67 5.58 69.09
C ALA A 446 6.72 6.54 69.68
N GLN A 447 6.38 7.83 69.79
CA GLN A 447 6.28 8.54 71.09
C GLN A 447 5.82 10.02 70.96
N THR A 448 4.74 10.34 71.70
CA THR A 448 4.43 11.58 72.45
C THR A 448 4.94 12.98 72.03
N SER A 449 3.97 13.90 71.84
CA SER A 449 4.02 15.38 72.09
C SER A 449 4.94 16.24 71.19
N THR A 450 4.76 17.55 70.94
CA THR A 450 3.93 18.61 71.59
C THR A 450 3.50 19.71 70.57
N PHE A 451 2.33 20.31 70.80
CA PHE A 451 1.96 21.74 70.67
C PHE A 451 2.66 22.71 69.67
N SER A 452 1.87 23.32 68.75
CA SER A 452 1.70 24.79 68.49
C SER A 452 1.23 25.07 67.05
N ARG A 453 0.51 26.14 66.65
CA ARG A 453 -0.68 26.89 67.11
C ARG A 453 -0.96 27.95 66.01
N ARG A 454 -2.07 27.80 65.24
CA ARG A 454 -2.89 28.80 64.48
C ARG A 454 -2.26 30.07 63.84
N VAL A 455 -2.79 30.47 62.67
CA VAL A 455 -3.74 31.61 62.39
C VAL A 455 -4.13 31.52 60.89
N GLY A 456 -5.42 31.56 60.49
CA GLY A 456 -6.11 32.72 59.87
C GLY A 456 -5.87 32.83 58.34
N VAL A 457 -6.78 33.22 57.45
CA VAL A 457 -7.99 34.08 57.55
C VAL A 457 -9.06 33.65 56.52
N ARG A 458 -10.32 33.99 56.80
CA ARG A 458 -11.52 33.75 55.96
C ARG A 458 -12.02 35.09 55.38
N LYS A 459 -12.50 35.14 54.12
CA LYS A 459 -13.37 36.22 53.62
C LYS A 459 -14.57 35.63 52.86
N THR A 460 -15.67 36.38 52.82
CA THR A 460 -17.04 35.86 52.63
C THR A 460 -17.98 36.85 51.95
N ARG A 461 -18.83 36.34 51.03
CA ARG A 461 -20.14 36.92 50.59
C ARG A 461 -20.04 38.29 49.84
N THR A 462 -21.05 38.81 49.13
CA THR A 462 -22.50 38.49 49.02
C THR A 462 -23.07 38.87 47.63
N ALA A 463 -24.37 38.64 47.38
CA ALA A 463 -25.06 38.83 46.08
C ALA A 463 -26.25 39.85 46.13
N GLY A 464 -26.79 40.21 44.96
CA GLY A 464 -28.11 40.88 44.76
C GLY A 464 -28.05 42.21 43.98
N ALA A 465 -29.09 42.70 43.27
CA ALA A 465 -30.36 42.09 42.85
C ALA A 465 -31.12 42.94 41.78
N ARG A 466 -31.89 42.26 40.89
CA ARG A 466 -33.17 42.63 40.18
C ARG A 466 -33.59 44.09 39.89
N LEU A 467 -34.19 44.30 38.70
CA LEU A 467 -35.61 44.75 38.56
C LEU A 467 -36.23 44.43 37.17
N ARG A 468 -37.55 44.65 37.03
CA ARG A 468 -38.49 44.16 35.97
C ARG A 468 -39.41 45.30 35.50
N THR A 469 -39.87 45.28 34.23
CA THR A 469 -41.25 45.56 33.71
C THR A 469 -41.22 45.77 32.18
N ALA A 470 -42.30 45.73 31.37
CA ALA A 470 -43.49 44.87 31.22
C ALA A 470 -44.47 45.53 30.21
N ARG A 471 -44.99 44.84 29.17
CA ARG A 471 -46.34 45.00 28.54
C ARG A 471 -46.55 44.16 27.26
N SER A 472 -47.81 43.76 27.05
CA SER A 472 -48.46 43.24 25.82
C SER A 472 -49.76 44.08 25.61
N PRO A 473 -50.74 43.88 24.67
CA PRO A 473 -51.21 42.61 24.04
C PRO A 473 -51.80 42.67 22.58
N SER A 474 -52.36 41.53 22.10
CA SER A 474 -53.57 41.39 21.21
C SER A 474 -53.48 41.78 19.70
N ILE A 475 -54.22 41.20 18.71
CA ILE A 475 -55.23 40.09 18.65
C ILE A 475 -55.48 39.57 17.19
N GLN A 476 -55.83 38.27 17.05
CA GLN A 476 -56.66 37.51 16.03
C GLN A 476 -56.63 37.81 14.48
N GLY A 477 -56.92 36.85 13.58
CA GLY A 477 -57.13 35.39 13.76
C GLY A 477 -57.79 34.63 12.56
N LEU A 478 -57.92 33.30 12.73
CA LEU A 478 -58.93 32.35 12.19
C LEU A 478 -58.89 31.99 10.68
N ARG A 479 -59.17 30.74 10.21
CA ARG A 479 -59.89 29.54 10.76
C ARG A 479 -59.01 28.26 10.67
N ALA A 480 -59.14 27.13 11.38
CA ALA A 480 -60.15 26.52 12.29
C ALA A 480 -61.21 25.55 11.68
N SER A 481 -60.98 24.23 11.82
CA SER A 481 -61.94 23.10 12.07
C SER A 481 -61.14 21.77 12.07
N GLU A 482 -60.91 21.03 13.16
CA GLU A 482 -61.83 20.22 14.01
C GLU A 482 -62.45 19.00 13.28
N LEU A 483 -62.68 17.81 13.88
CA LEU A 483 -62.19 17.09 15.08
C LEU A 483 -62.70 15.61 15.01
N GLY A 484 -61.99 14.64 15.58
CA GLY A 484 -62.46 13.34 16.13
C GLY A 484 -63.49 12.42 15.42
N VAL A 485 -63.05 11.21 15.03
CA VAL A 485 -63.60 9.84 15.34
C VAL A 485 -65.16 9.68 15.40
N PRO A 486 -65.82 8.78 14.59
CA PRO A 486 -65.65 7.32 14.74
C PRO A 486 -65.90 6.41 13.49
N SER A 487 -65.64 5.11 13.65
CA SER A 487 -66.22 3.97 12.87
C SER A 487 -67.73 3.77 13.24
N PRO A 488 -68.56 2.83 12.68
CA PRO A 488 -68.21 1.58 11.94
C PRO A 488 -69.24 1.00 10.89
N VAL A 489 -68.88 -0.12 10.20
CA VAL A 489 -69.71 -1.14 9.44
C VAL A 489 -70.70 -0.63 8.34
N THR A 490 -71.26 -1.35 7.35
CA THR A 490 -71.43 -2.77 6.88
C THR A 490 -71.26 -2.84 5.33
N THR A 491 -71.43 -3.92 4.53
CA THR A 491 -72.21 -5.20 4.61
C THR A 491 -71.75 -6.19 3.49
N ASP A 492 -71.67 -7.49 3.82
CA ASP A 492 -72.21 -8.67 3.09
C ASP A 492 -71.70 -9.12 1.68
N SER A 493 -71.69 -10.41 1.29
CA SER A 493 -72.16 -11.68 1.94
C SER A 493 -71.48 -12.97 1.43
N HIS A 494 -71.57 -14.00 2.29
CA HIS A 494 -71.28 -15.46 2.20
C HIS A 494 -71.94 -16.27 1.04
N PRO A 495 -71.68 -17.59 0.84
CA PRO A 495 -71.31 -18.68 1.80
C PRO A 495 -70.06 -19.53 1.38
N GLU A 496 -69.67 -20.72 1.89
CA GLU A 496 -70.32 -21.83 2.66
C GLU A 496 -69.45 -22.46 3.80
N THR A 497 -69.80 -23.69 4.23
CA THR A 497 -69.49 -24.44 5.47
C THR A 497 -68.33 -25.47 5.39
N THR A 498 -67.29 -25.41 6.25
CA THR A 498 -67.03 -26.10 7.57
C THR A 498 -66.55 -27.58 7.60
N ARG A 499 -65.35 -27.85 8.18
CA ARG A 499 -65.15 -28.50 9.52
C ARG A 499 -63.68 -28.86 9.89
N SER A 500 -63.24 -28.40 11.08
CA SER A 500 -62.27 -28.98 12.04
C SER A 500 -60.91 -29.61 11.62
N SER A 501 -59.79 -29.02 12.07
CA SER A 501 -58.97 -29.56 13.19
C SER A 501 -57.67 -28.75 13.48
N GLY A 502 -57.30 -28.63 14.76
CA GLY A 502 -55.94 -28.38 15.30
C GLY A 502 -55.07 -27.23 14.78
N SER A 503 -55.04 -26.09 15.49
CA SER A 503 -53.98 -25.07 15.31
C SER A 503 -52.76 -25.35 16.20
N ASN A 504 -51.60 -25.66 15.59
CA ASN A 504 -50.30 -25.52 16.24
C ASN A 504 -49.58 -24.29 15.67
N ASN A 505 -49.01 -23.46 16.56
CA ASN A 505 -48.29 -22.25 16.17
C ASN A 505 -46.88 -22.59 15.62
N THR A 506 -46.54 -22.05 14.45
CA THR A 506 -45.16 -21.87 13.97
C THR A 506 -45.02 -20.50 13.29
N PRO A 507 -44.27 -19.54 13.87
CA PRO A 507 -44.07 -18.24 13.23
C PRO A 507 -42.96 -18.29 12.17
N HIS A 508 -43.34 -17.96 10.94
CA HIS A 508 -42.62 -17.22 9.89
C HIS A 508 -41.11 -17.46 9.61
N SER A 509 -40.88 -17.74 8.33
CA SER A 509 -39.61 -17.82 7.61
C SER A 509 -38.75 -16.55 7.66
N GLN A 510 -37.45 -16.73 7.88
CA GLN A 510 -36.41 -15.76 7.51
C GLN A 510 -36.04 -15.88 6.02
N PRO A 511 -35.55 -14.80 5.39
CA PRO A 511 -35.06 -14.84 4.00
C PRO A 511 -33.68 -15.52 3.91
N ASN A 512 -33.48 -16.37 2.90
CA ASN A 512 -32.21 -17.02 2.62
C ASN A 512 -31.18 -16.01 2.08
N THR A 513 -30.18 -15.65 2.89
CA THR A 513 -28.98 -14.92 2.42
C THR A 513 -27.95 -15.91 1.88
N PHE A 514 -27.50 -15.70 0.64
CA PHE A 514 -26.72 -16.66 -0.13
C PHE A 514 -25.21 -16.37 -0.04
N ILE A 515 -24.54 -16.87 1.01
CA ILE A 515 -23.07 -16.89 1.08
C ILE A 515 -22.60 -18.32 1.40
N SER A 516 -21.81 -18.88 0.49
CA SER A 516 -21.39 -20.29 0.52
C SER A 516 -20.19 -20.52 1.42
N ARG A 517 -20.38 -21.40 2.42
CA ARG A 517 -19.51 -22.39 3.11
C ARG A 517 -17.95 -22.42 3.00
N CYS A 518 -17.27 -21.64 2.18
CA CYS A 518 -15.84 -21.80 1.88
C CYS A 518 -14.95 -20.76 2.60
N SER A 519 -14.83 -20.87 3.92
CA SER A 519 -13.92 -20.01 4.70
C SER A 519 -13.31 -20.72 5.93
N ASN A 520 -12.69 -21.88 5.70
CA ASN A 520 -11.73 -22.48 6.65
C ASN A 520 -10.70 -23.33 5.89
N GLY A 521 -9.51 -23.48 6.47
CA GLY A 521 -8.29 -23.89 5.76
C GLY A 521 -8.26 -25.32 5.21
N TYR A 522 -7.38 -25.52 4.23
CA TYR A 522 -7.14 -26.79 3.54
C TYR A 522 -6.61 -27.88 4.48
N TYR A 523 -7.38 -28.95 4.64
CA TYR A 523 -6.85 -30.31 4.69
C TYR A 523 -7.42 -31.04 3.48
N GLY A 524 -6.60 -31.25 2.45
CA GLY A 524 -6.81 -32.35 1.51
C GLY A 524 -6.30 -33.64 2.16
N GLU A 525 -6.58 -34.83 1.64
CA GLU A 525 -7.48 -35.25 0.56
C GLU A 525 -7.63 -36.80 0.71
N TYR A 526 -8.42 -37.46 -0.14
CA TYR A 526 -8.76 -38.89 -0.08
C TYR A 526 -9.67 -39.33 1.08
N ASP A 527 -10.91 -39.71 0.72
CA ASP A 527 -11.49 -40.96 1.19
C ASP A 527 -12.56 -41.42 0.21
N ASP A 528 -12.16 -42.25 -0.76
CA ASP A 528 -13.05 -43.25 -1.34
C ASP A 528 -12.24 -44.46 -1.88
N ILE A 529 -12.74 -45.67 -1.59
CA ILE A 529 -12.22 -46.98 -2.03
C ILE A 529 -10.88 -47.48 -1.42
N ILE A 530 -10.86 -47.83 -0.13
CA ILE A 530 -10.42 -49.18 0.34
C ILE A 530 -11.39 -49.64 1.43
N GLY A 531 -11.83 -50.90 1.38
CA GLY A 531 -12.94 -51.40 2.20
C GLY A 531 -12.61 -51.91 3.62
N ALA A 532 -13.64 -51.87 4.46
CA ALA A 532 -13.86 -52.74 5.63
C ALA A 532 -12.72 -52.90 6.67
N GLY A 533 -12.52 -51.86 7.51
CA GLY A 533 -11.79 -52.01 8.78
C GLY A 533 -11.60 -50.69 9.54
N GLU A 534 -12.42 -50.47 10.58
CA GLU A 534 -12.32 -49.41 11.61
C GLU A 534 -12.19 -47.94 11.16
N THR A 535 -13.22 -47.12 11.42
CA THR A 535 -13.38 -45.76 10.87
C THR A 535 -12.63 -44.65 11.64
N PRO A 536 -11.87 -43.76 10.96
CA PRO A 536 -11.24 -42.59 11.59
C PRO A 536 -12.13 -41.35 11.78
N PHE A 537 -13.29 -41.26 11.11
CA PHE A 537 -14.17 -40.07 11.03
C PHE A 537 -14.76 -39.54 12.36
N SER A 538 -14.45 -40.16 13.49
CA SER A 538 -15.06 -39.87 14.80
C SER A 538 -14.59 -38.54 15.42
N THR A 539 -13.36 -38.10 15.11
CA THR A 539 -12.65 -37.08 15.91
C THR A 539 -13.13 -35.65 15.72
N SER A 540 -13.61 -35.25 14.53
CA SER A 540 -14.03 -33.87 14.27
C SER A 540 -15.36 -33.53 14.95
N VAL A 541 -16.33 -34.46 14.90
CA VAL A 541 -17.61 -34.35 15.62
C VAL A 541 -17.37 -34.35 17.13
N GLN A 542 -16.52 -35.26 17.62
CA GLN A 542 -16.13 -35.28 19.04
C GLN A 542 -15.44 -33.99 19.49
N LEU A 543 -14.58 -33.38 18.65
CA LEU A 543 -13.94 -32.10 18.96
C LEU A 543 -14.97 -30.96 18.99
N HIS A 544 -15.87 -30.88 18.01
CA HIS A 544 -16.95 -29.89 17.99
C HIS A 544 -17.86 -30.03 19.22
N GLU A 545 -18.27 -31.25 19.57
CA GLU A 545 -19.03 -31.52 20.80
C GLU A 545 -18.25 -31.21 22.08
N ALA A 546 -16.95 -31.49 22.12
CA ALA A 546 -16.10 -31.19 23.28
C ALA A 546 -15.93 -29.67 23.49
N VAL A 547 -15.73 -28.89 22.42
CA VAL A 547 -15.69 -27.43 22.48
C VAL A 547 -17.06 -26.88 22.86
N LEU A 548 -18.16 -27.39 22.30
CA LEU A 548 -19.49 -26.96 22.74
C LEU A 548 -19.76 -27.35 24.21
N LYS A 549 -19.26 -28.47 24.69
CA LYS A 549 -19.40 -28.89 26.10
C LYS A 549 -18.57 -28.02 27.06
N SER A 550 -17.41 -27.51 26.64
CA SER A 550 -16.64 -26.55 27.43
C SER A 550 -17.27 -25.15 27.41
N VAL A 551 -17.71 -24.65 26.25
CA VAL A 551 -18.33 -23.32 26.10
C VAL A 551 -19.75 -23.25 26.70
N LYS A 552 -20.49 -24.36 26.78
CA LYS A 552 -21.83 -24.46 27.42
C LYS A 552 -21.80 -24.39 28.96
N LEU A 553 -20.63 -24.35 29.61
CA LEU A 553 -20.54 -24.20 31.07
C LEU A 553 -20.92 -22.79 31.57
N ASN A 554 -20.94 -21.79 30.70
CA ASN A 554 -21.42 -20.44 30.99
C ASN A 554 -22.80 -20.19 30.33
N PRO A 555 -23.92 -20.26 31.08
CA PRO A 555 -25.26 -20.06 30.54
C PRO A 555 -25.50 -18.61 30.11
N ALA A 556 -26.42 -18.41 29.17
CA ALA A 556 -26.80 -17.09 28.69
C ALA A 556 -27.23 -16.16 29.85
N PRO A 557 -26.91 -14.85 29.80
CA PRO A 557 -27.18 -13.95 30.91
C PRO A 557 -28.69 -13.77 31.12
N ARG A 558 -29.08 -13.53 32.37
CA ARG A 558 -30.48 -13.23 32.72
C ARG A 558 -31.00 -12.09 31.84
N PRO A 559 -32.28 -12.08 31.40
CA PRO A 559 -32.82 -11.04 30.51
C PRO A 559 -32.53 -9.60 30.96
N VAL A 560 -32.62 -9.33 32.28
CA VAL A 560 -32.27 -8.02 32.88
C VAL A 560 -30.81 -7.63 32.67
N LEU A 561 -29.87 -8.59 32.71
CA LEU A 561 -28.45 -8.35 32.42
C LEU A 561 -28.21 -8.11 30.92
N ARG A 562 -28.89 -8.88 30.04
CA ARG A 562 -28.83 -8.66 28.58
C ARG A 562 -29.32 -7.25 28.21
N ARG A 563 -30.49 -6.83 28.71
CA ARG A 563 -31.00 -5.47 28.49
C ARG A 563 -30.05 -4.40 29.04
N ALA A 564 -29.52 -4.57 30.25
CA ALA A 564 -28.54 -3.64 30.82
C ALA A 564 -27.18 -3.61 30.09
N TRP A 565 -26.87 -4.58 29.23
CA TRP A 565 -25.69 -4.57 28.35
C TRP A 565 -26.00 -3.98 26.98
N ALA A 566 -27.18 -4.24 26.42
CA ALA A 566 -27.71 -3.54 25.26
C ALA A 566 -27.76 -2.02 25.50
N ASP A 567 -28.37 -1.58 26.60
CA ASP A 567 -28.44 -0.17 26.99
C ASP A 567 -27.04 0.45 27.22
N ALA A 568 -26.06 -0.35 27.66
CA ALA A 568 -24.68 0.10 27.84
C ALA A 568 -23.92 0.23 26.51
N TYR A 569 -24.10 -0.71 25.59
CA TYR A 569 -23.54 -0.64 24.24
C TYR A 569 -24.10 0.57 23.48
N LEU A 570 -25.43 0.73 23.44
CA LEU A 570 -26.10 1.86 22.79
C LEU A 570 -25.65 3.21 23.37
N LYS A 571 -25.43 3.29 24.69
CA LYS A 571 -25.05 4.53 25.37
C LYS A 571 -23.56 4.90 25.25
N PHE A 572 -22.66 3.92 25.16
CA PHE A 572 -21.21 4.16 25.35
C PHE A 572 -20.33 3.66 24.21
N ILE A 573 -20.83 2.81 23.29
CA ILE A 573 -20.03 2.13 22.26
C ILE A 573 -20.61 2.30 20.85
N PHE A 574 -21.92 2.43 20.70
CA PHE A 574 -22.59 2.50 19.39
C PHE A 574 -22.01 3.58 18.46
N HIS A 575 -21.66 4.76 19.00
CA HIS A 575 -21.03 5.84 18.24
C HIS A 575 -19.59 5.57 17.79
N TYR A 576 -18.94 4.51 18.29
CA TYR A 576 -17.64 4.01 17.81
C TYR A 576 -17.76 2.74 16.96
N CYS A 577 -18.86 2.00 17.05
CA CYS A 577 -19.06 0.73 16.36
C CYS A 577 -20.57 0.45 16.18
N PRO A 578 -21.25 1.09 15.20
CA PRO A 578 -22.71 1.07 15.04
C PRO A 578 -23.21 -0.19 14.29
N VAL A 579 -22.77 -1.37 14.71
CA VAL A 579 -23.02 -2.65 14.00
C VAL A 579 -24.22 -3.46 14.52
N LEU A 580 -24.79 -3.10 15.66
CA LEU A 580 -25.98 -3.78 16.22
C LEU A 580 -27.24 -2.95 16.04
N GLU A 581 -28.32 -3.62 15.67
CA GLU A 581 -29.67 -3.09 15.54
C GLU A 581 -30.53 -3.54 16.74
N ASP A 582 -31.66 -2.89 17.01
CA ASP A 582 -32.54 -3.26 18.15
C ASP A 582 -32.95 -4.74 18.13
N LYS A 583 -33.17 -5.33 16.94
CA LYS A 583 -33.48 -6.75 16.77
C LYS A 583 -32.38 -7.70 17.28
N ASP A 584 -31.12 -7.25 17.29
CA ASP A 584 -29.96 -8.00 17.78
C ASP A 584 -29.81 -7.88 19.32
N LEU A 585 -30.64 -7.06 19.97
CA LEU A 585 -30.58 -6.75 21.40
C LEU A 585 -31.73 -7.39 22.19
N ASP A 586 -32.86 -7.69 21.53
CA ASP A 586 -34.05 -8.29 22.15
C ASP A 586 -33.93 -9.81 22.42
N GLY A 587 -32.85 -10.45 21.95
CA GLY A 587 -32.37 -11.70 22.53
C GLY A 587 -33.20 -12.97 22.25
N SER A 588 -34.18 -12.91 21.34
CA SER A 588 -34.93 -14.07 20.82
C SER A 588 -34.27 -14.69 19.58
N ASN A 589 -33.62 -13.88 18.74
CA ASN A 589 -32.99 -14.30 17.48
C ASN A 589 -31.45 -14.21 17.50
N VAL A 590 -30.87 -13.93 18.67
CA VAL A 590 -29.43 -13.66 18.83
C VAL A 590 -28.65 -14.97 18.94
N SER A 591 -27.65 -15.13 18.08
CA SER A 591 -26.78 -16.29 18.01
C SER A 591 -25.93 -16.47 19.28
N THR A 592 -25.35 -17.66 19.51
CA THR A 592 -24.57 -17.90 20.73
C THR A 592 -23.28 -17.07 20.75
N THR A 593 -22.64 -16.92 19.58
CA THR A 593 -21.42 -16.14 19.37
C THR A 593 -21.68 -14.65 19.50
N LEU A 594 -22.68 -14.11 18.79
CA LEU A 594 -23.04 -12.69 18.89
C LEU A 594 -23.50 -12.34 20.31
N GLY A 595 -24.30 -13.21 20.93
CA GLY A 595 -24.72 -13.07 22.32
C GLY A 595 -23.51 -12.93 23.26
N LYS A 596 -22.53 -13.82 23.18
CA LYS A 596 -21.30 -13.74 23.99
C LYS A 596 -20.40 -12.54 23.63
N ALA A 597 -20.37 -12.10 22.37
CA ALA A 597 -19.65 -10.87 21.97
C ALA A 597 -20.30 -9.60 22.56
N ILE A 598 -21.63 -9.53 22.61
CA ILE A 598 -22.37 -8.47 23.32
C ILE A 598 -22.09 -8.53 24.83
N CYS A 599 -21.97 -9.74 25.41
CA CYS A 599 -21.59 -9.92 26.81
C CYS A 599 -20.18 -9.39 27.10
N LEU A 600 -19.22 -9.62 26.18
CA LEU A 600 -17.86 -9.10 26.26
C LEU A 600 -17.88 -7.58 26.32
N VAL A 601 -18.47 -6.92 25.32
CA VAL A 601 -18.53 -5.44 25.26
C VAL A 601 -19.28 -4.86 26.45
N GLY A 602 -20.40 -5.48 26.85
CA GLY A 602 -21.15 -5.11 28.06
C GLY A 602 -20.37 -5.26 29.38
N ASN A 603 -19.33 -6.10 29.42
CA ASN A 603 -18.37 -6.20 30.52
C ASN A 603 -17.36 -5.04 30.47
N LEU A 604 -16.75 -4.77 29.32
CA LEU A 604 -15.72 -3.73 29.15
C LEU A 604 -16.19 -2.34 29.60
N VAL A 605 -17.44 -2.00 29.29
CA VAL A 605 -18.08 -0.73 29.65
C VAL A 605 -18.40 -0.62 31.15
N ARG A 606 -18.39 -1.75 31.90
CA ARG A 606 -18.84 -1.82 33.30
C ARG A 606 -17.67 -2.14 34.24
N ARG A 607 -17.42 -1.26 35.22
CA ARG A 607 -16.43 -1.49 36.29
C ARG A 607 -16.89 -2.59 37.26
N ILE A 608 -16.64 -3.85 36.92
CA ILE A 608 -16.92 -5.04 37.73
C ILE A 608 -15.60 -5.55 38.36
N PRO A 609 -15.54 -5.92 39.66
CA PRO A 609 -14.29 -6.39 40.30
C PRO A 609 -13.63 -7.65 39.70
N ARG A 610 -14.36 -8.42 38.88
CA ARG A 610 -13.84 -9.56 38.10
C ARG A 610 -13.87 -9.32 36.57
N GLY A 611 -14.13 -8.08 36.14
CA GLY A 611 -14.36 -7.70 34.74
C GLY A 611 -13.31 -8.24 33.76
N PRO A 612 -12.01 -7.91 33.92
CA PRO A 612 -10.96 -8.30 32.98
C PRO A 612 -10.83 -9.82 32.76
N LYS A 613 -10.97 -10.63 33.82
CA LYS A 613 -10.91 -12.10 33.70
C LYS A 613 -12.11 -12.65 32.93
N LEU A 614 -13.31 -12.14 33.23
CA LEU A 614 -14.52 -12.54 32.52
C LEU A 614 -14.53 -12.03 31.06
N ALA A 615 -13.87 -10.90 30.77
CA ALA A 615 -13.64 -10.46 29.39
C ALA A 615 -12.68 -11.41 28.64
N GLU A 616 -11.59 -11.85 29.28
CA GLU A 616 -10.67 -12.85 28.67
C GLU A 616 -11.36 -14.20 28.43
N GLU A 617 -12.17 -14.67 29.39
CA GLU A 617 -12.99 -15.88 29.24
C GLU A 617 -14.02 -15.75 28.09
N LEU A 618 -14.78 -14.65 28.02
CA LEU A 618 -15.76 -14.42 26.96
C LEU A 618 -15.11 -14.25 25.58
N TYR A 619 -13.99 -13.54 25.47
CA TYR A 619 -13.25 -13.38 24.21
C TYR A 619 -12.79 -14.73 23.66
N GLN A 620 -12.21 -15.59 24.52
CA GLN A 620 -11.77 -16.93 24.11
C GLN A 620 -12.95 -17.84 23.74
N GLU A 621 -14.07 -17.77 24.45
CA GLU A 621 -15.30 -18.50 24.09
C GLU A 621 -15.85 -18.05 22.72
N VAL A 622 -15.95 -16.75 22.45
CA VAL A 622 -16.42 -16.22 21.14
C VAL A 622 -15.46 -16.64 20.03
N LYS A 623 -14.14 -16.48 20.23
CA LYS A 623 -13.11 -16.89 19.28
C LYS A 623 -13.22 -18.37 18.93
N LEU A 624 -13.36 -19.25 19.92
CA LEU A 624 -13.55 -20.69 19.71
C LEU A 624 -14.83 -21.00 18.93
N LEU A 625 -15.95 -20.32 19.22
CA LEU A 625 -17.22 -20.51 18.49
C LEU A 625 -17.11 -20.08 17.02
N ILE A 626 -16.37 -19.02 16.71
CA ILE A 626 -16.05 -18.60 15.34
C ILE A 626 -15.17 -19.67 14.68
N SER A 627 -14.09 -20.12 15.33
CA SER A 627 -13.16 -21.11 14.77
C SER A 627 -13.83 -22.45 14.43
N ILE A 628 -14.82 -22.89 15.19
CA ILE A 628 -15.59 -24.12 14.90
C ILE A 628 -16.82 -23.89 14.00
N ASN A 629 -17.02 -22.65 13.50
CA ASN A 629 -18.17 -22.22 12.71
C ASN A 629 -19.52 -22.61 13.36
N HIS A 630 -19.71 -22.26 14.64
CA HIS A 630 -20.87 -22.71 15.42
C HIS A 630 -22.20 -22.13 14.93
N ASP A 631 -22.22 -20.82 14.65
CA ASP A 631 -23.42 -20.12 14.23
C ASP A 631 -23.54 -20.09 12.71
N LYS A 632 -24.75 -20.37 12.21
CA LYS A 632 -25.05 -20.44 10.76
C LYS A 632 -25.37 -19.07 10.13
N ASP A 633 -25.52 -18.05 10.96
CA ASP A 633 -25.84 -16.68 10.53
C ASP A 633 -24.56 -15.87 10.38
N THR A 634 -24.07 -15.76 9.14
CA THR A 634 -22.83 -15.05 8.80
C THR A 634 -22.91 -13.56 9.17
N ALA A 635 -24.08 -12.93 9.09
CA ALA A 635 -24.23 -11.52 9.44
C ALA A 635 -24.05 -11.30 10.95
N GLN A 636 -24.59 -12.19 11.78
CA GLN A 636 -24.35 -12.16 13.23
C GLN A 636 -22.90 -12.51 13.58
N THR A 637 -22.25 -13.41 12.85
CA THR A 637 -20.80 -13.69 12.99
C THR A 637 -19.93 -12.49 12.63
N LEU A 638 -20.24 -11.76 11.56
CA LEU A 638 -19.55 -10.52 11.18
C LEU A 638 -19.73 -9.42 12.24
N LYS A 639 -20.97 -9.23 12.72
CA LYS A 639 -21.25 -8.33 13.87
C LYS A 639 -20.43 -8.73 15.09
N ALA A 640 -20.29 -10.02 15.39
CA ALA A 640 -19.45 -10.50 16.49
C ALA A 640 -17.96 -10.21 16.28
N ILE A 641 -17.42 -10.37 15.06
CA ILE A 641 -16.03 -10.01 14.71
C ILE A 641 -15.80 -8.50 14.92
N CYS A 642 -16.70 -7.64 14.46
CA CYS A 642 -16.63 -6.19 14.70
C CYS A 642 -16.59 -5.84 16.20
N LEU A 643 -17.36 -6.55 17.04
CA LEU A 643 -17.32 -6.36 18.49
C LEU A 643 -16.02 -6.89 19.14
N LEU A 644 -15.37 -7.90 18.57
CA LEU A 644 -14.06 -8.39 19.06
C LEU A 644 -12.94 -7.37 18.79
N CYS A 645 -13.02 -6.57 17.72
CA CYS A 645 -12.08 -5.48 17.46
C CYS A 645 -12.06 -4.39 18.55
N LEU A 646 -13.09 -4.32 19.41
CA LEU A 646 -13.18 -3.37 20.52
C LEU A 646 -12.31 -3.75 21.74
N TRP A 647 -11.62 -4.91 21.70
CA TRP A 647 -10.81 -5.36 22.82
C TRP A 647 -9.56 -6.13 22.42
N SER A 648 -8.52 -6.01 23.25
CA SER A 648 -7.29 -6.78 23.13
C SER A 648 -7.06 -7.52 24.44
N ALA A 649 -7.02 -8.85 24.40
CA ALA A 649 -6.83 -9.67 25.59
C ALA A 649 -5.38 -9.61 26.10
N LYS A 650 -4.43 -9.34 25.20
CA LYS A 650 -3.05 -8.94 25.51
C LYS A 650 -2.85 -7.46 25.19
N PRO A 651 -1.83 -6.80 25.73
CA PRO A 651 -1.47 -5.43 25.33
C PRO A 651 -1.25 -5.33 23.81
N SER A 652 -1.31 -4.13 23.24
CA SER A 652 -1.17 -3.91 21.79
C SER A 652 0.26 -3.96 21.24
N TYR A 653 1.26 -4.36 22.04
CA TYR A 653 2.67 -4.44 21.63
C TYR A 653 3.19 -5.86 21.28
N PRO A 654 2.74 -6.98 21.89
CA PRO A 654 2.96 -8.31 21.31
C PRO A 654 2.12 -8.52 20.06
N ILE A 655 2.73 -9.07 19.01
CA ILE A 655 1.99 -9.73 17.91
C ILE A 655 1.21 -10.90 18.52
N THR A 656 -0.11 -10.92 18.34
CA THR A 656 -0.99 -11.90 18.96
C THR A 656 -2.25 -12.13 18.14
N LEU A 657 -2.74 -13.37 18.15
CA LEU A 657 -4.06 -13.74 17.65
C LEU A 657 -5.18 -13.32 18.62
N ASP A 658 -4.84 -12.77 19.78
CA ASP A 658 -5.76 -12.37 20.85
C ASP A 658 -5.92 -10.83 20.95
N GLY A 659 -5.97 -10.16 19.80
CA GLY A 659 -6.23 -8.72 19.70
C GLY A 659 -6.78 -8.27 18.34
N PRO A 660 -7.12 -6.99 18.18
CA PRO A 660 -7.88 -6.47 17.03
C PRO A 660 -7.20 -6.68 15.67
N TRP A 661 -5.87 -6.68 15.60
CA TRP A 661 -5.11 -6.87 14.36
C TRP A 661 -5.51 -8.14 13.59
N HIS A 662 -5.66 -9.26 14.30
CA HIS A 662 -6.06 -10.54 13.70
C HIS A 662 -7.48 -10.46 13.09
N TRP A 663 -8.42 -9.82 13.77
CA TRP A 663 -9.80 -9.66 13.30
C TRP A 663 -9.92 -8.68 12.14
N ILE A 664 -9.07 -7.63 12.11
CA ILE A 664 -8.96 -6.72 10.96
C ILE A 664 -8.42 -7.48 9.74
N ALA A 665 -7.39 -8.30 9.88
CA ALA A 665 -6.86 -9.10 8.78
C ALA A 665 -7.89 -10.13 8.24
N VAL A 666 -8.68 -10.74 9.12
CA VAL A 666 -9.84 -11.57 8.74
C VAL A 666 -10.88 -10.75 7.96
N ALA A 667 -11.21 -9.54 8.41
CA ALA A 667 -12.16 -8.67 7.73
C ALA A 667 -11.68 -8.24 6.33
N VAL A 668 -10.38 -7.93 6.17
CA VAL A 668 -9.76 -7.60 4.86
C VAL A 668 -9.92 -8.75 3.87
N ARG A 669 -9.67 -10.00 4.28
CA ARG A 669 -9.86 -11.16 3.39
C ARG A 669 -11.33 -11.39 3.02
N ILE A 670 -12.24 -11.22 3.97
CA ILE A 670 -13.69 -11.37 3.70
C ILE A 670 -14.14 -10.28 2.73
N PHE A 671 -13.71 -9.03 2.94
CA PHE A 671 -13.98 -7.92 2.02
C PHE A 671 -13.51 -8.25 0.60
N TRP A 672 -12.25 -8.66 0.43
CA TRP A 672 -11.71 -9.00 -0.88
C TRP A 672 -12.33 -10.23 -1.52
N THR A 673 -12.77 -11.21 -0.72
CA THR A 673 -13.57 -12.34 -1.23
C THR A 673 -14.92 -11.88 -1.78
N LEU A 674 -15.58 -10.94 -1.11
CA LEU A 674 -16.86 -10.36 -1.56
C LEU A 674 -16.68 -9.49 -2.80
N HIS A 675 -15.63 -8.64 -2.84
CA HIS A 675 -15.30 -7.85 -4.02
C HIS A 675 -15.00 -8.75 -5.23
N ASN A 676 -14.16 -9.78 -5.09
CA ASN A 676 -13.85 -10.69 -6.20
C ASN A 676 -15.11 -11.39 -6.74
N ALA A 677 -16.01 -11.82 -5.86
CA ALA A 677 -17.28 -12.42 -6.28
C ALA A 677 -18.19 -11.40 -7.00
N ASP A 678 -18.38 -10.21 -6.44
CA ASP A 678 -19.22 -9.15 -7.02
C ASP A 678 -18.68 -8.66 -8.37
N THR A 679 -17.36 -8.45 -8.48
CA THR A 679 -16.67 -8.10 -9.72
C THR A 679 -16.87 -9.16 -10.81
N LEU A 680 -16.72 -10.45 -10.49
CA LEU A 680 -16.93 -11.52 -11.48
C LEU A 680 -18.40 -11.65 -11.87
N GLU A 681 -19.35 -11.54 -10.94
CA GLU A 681 -20.79 -11.49 -11.27
C GLU A 681 -21.16 -10.29 -12.15
N ALA A 682 -20.59 -9.12 -11.85
CA ALA A 682 -20.79 -7.89 -12.62
C ALA A 682 -20.19 -7.98 -14.03
N ALA A 683 -18.99 -8.56 -14.16
CA ALA A 683 -18.33 -8.76 -15.45
C ALA A 683 -19.01 -9.82 -16.32
N CYS A 684 -19.34 -10.99 -15.74
CA CYS A 684 -19.93 -12.11 -16.48
C CYS A 684 -21.37 -11.86 -16.93
N TRP A 685 -22.18 -11.20 -16.09
CA TRP A 685 -23.64 -11.09 -16.27
C TRP A 685 -24.13 -9.65 -16.42
N ASN A 686 -23.21 -8.69 -16.58
CA ASN A 686 -23.48 -7.26 -16.69
C ASN A 686 -24.37 -6.72 -15.54
N ARG A 687 -24.19 -7.27 -14.33
CA ARG A 687 -24.88 -6.77 -13.14
C ARG A 687 -24.21 -5.47 -12.67
N PRO A 688 -24.98 -4.48 -12.17
CA PRO A 688 -24.38 -3.37 -11.45
C PRO A 688 -23.59 -3.90 -10.25
N PRO A 689 -22.29 -3.55 -10.09
CA PRO A 689 -21.51 -3.99 -8.94
C PRO A 689 -22.06 -3.35 -7.67
N LEU A 690 -22.11 -4.15 -6.60
CA LEU A 690 -22.48 -3.72 -5.26
C LEU A 690 -21.31 -3.03 -4.53
N LEU A 691 -20.07 -3.33 -4.93
CA LEU A 691 -18.84 -2.78 -4.37
C LEU A 691 -18.05 -2.04 -5.47
N ARG A 692 -18.43 -0.78 -5.74
CA ARG A 692 -17.71 0.06 -6.73
C ARG A 692 -16.36 0.48 -6.17
N ARG A 693 -15.36 0.62 -7.05
CA ARG A 693 -13.98 0.99 -6.67
C ARG A 693 -13.90 2.28 -5.83
N ASN A 694 -14.74 3.26 -6.14
CA ASN A 694 -14.75 4.57 -5.45
C ASN A 694 -15.55 4.58 -4.13
N ASP A 695 -16.20 3.47 -3.76
CA ASP A 695 -16.99 3.35 -2.52
C ASP A 695 -16.15 2.87 -1.32
N PHE A 696 -14.87 2.52 -1.51
CA PHE A 696 -14.01 1.95 -0.46
C PHE A 696 -12.49 2.16 -0.67
N ASP A 697 -11.73 2.21 0.43
CA ASP A 697 -10.28 2.47 0.49
C ASP A 697 -9.48 1.29 1.11
N VAL A 698 -10.03 0.07 1.04
CA VAL A 698 -9.47 -1.11 1.70
C VAL A 698 -8.16 -1.54 1.03
N LYS A 699 -7.06 -1.58 1.79
CA LYS A 699 -5.77 -2.11 1.30
C LYS A 699 -5.92 -3.51 0.68
N LEU A 700 -5.15 -3.81 -0.37
CA LEU A 700 -5.08 -5.17 -0.95
C LEU A 700 -4.59 -6.21 0.08
N PRO A 701 -5.00 -7.49 -0.07
CA PRO A 701 -4.58 -8.55 0.82
C PRO A 701 -3.10 -8.89 0.58
N THR A 702 -2.37 -9.14 1.66
CA THR A 702 -0.94 -9.49 1.64
C THR A 702 -0.67 -10.78 2.40
N LEU A 703 0.52 -11.37 2.25
CA LEU A 703 0.91 -12.52 3.07
C LEU A 703 0.98 -12.18 4.58
N ASP A 704 1.28 -10.92 4.94
CA ASP A 704 1.29 -10.42 6.33
C ASP A 704 -0.12 -10.41 6.98
N ASP A 705 -1.20 -10.57 6.19
CA ASP A 705 -2.56 -10.71 6.72
C ASP A 705 -2.87 -12.14 7.22
N CYS A 706 -1.99 -13.12 7.00
CA CYS A 706 -2.25 -14.54 7.26
C CYS A 706 -1.21 -15.24 8.15
N ASP A 707 -1.70 -16.14 9.00
CA ASP A 707 -0.85 -16.94 9.90
C ASP A 707 -0.11 -18.11 9.20
N VAL A 708 -0.44 -18.39 7.93
CA VAL A 708 0.11 -19.48 7.12
C VAL A 708 0.33 -18.99 5.69
N SER A 709 1.56 -19.09 5.19
CA SER A 709 1.88 -18.86 3.76
C SER A 709 1.80 -20.18 3.00
N ASN A 710 0.97 -20.22 1.95
CA ASN A 710 0.88 -21.35 1.02
C ASN A 710 0.49 -20.86 -0.39
N VAL A 711 0.61 -21.75 -1.38
CA VAL A 711 0.34 -21.46 -2.80
C VAL A 711 -1.10 -20.94 -3.02
N GLN A 712 -2.09 -21.51 -2.33
CA GLN A 712 -3.50 -21.13 -2.49
C GLN A 712 -3.79 -19.70 -2.00
N LEU A 713 -3.12 -19.26 -0.93
CA LEU A 713 -3.21 -17.89 -0.44
C LEU A 713 -2.56 -16.91 -1.42
N GLN A 714 -1.40 -17.27 -2.00
CA GLN A 714 -0.79 -16.45 -3.05
C GLN A 714 -1.70 -16.37 -4.28
N VAL A 715 -2.31 -17.48 -4.71
CA VAL A 715 -3.34 -17.48 -5.76
C VAL A 715 -4.51 -16.54 -5.42
N PHE A 716 -5.01 -16.52 -4.18
CA PHE A 716 -6.06 -15.58 -3.77
C PHE A 716 -5.62 -14.11 -3.88
N ILE A 717 -4.39 -13.79 -3.44
CA ILE A 717 -3.83 -12.42 -3.53
C ILE A 717 -3.69 -11.99 -4.99
N GLU A 718 -3.09 -12.83 -5.84
CA GLU A 718 -2.88 -12.50 -7.25
C GLU A 718 -4.19 -12.51 -8.06
N SER A 719 -5.15 -13.38 -7.74
CA SER A 719 -6.50 -13.37 -8.33
C SER A 719 -7.28 -12.12 -7.94
N THR A 720 -7.07 -11.59 -6.73
CA THR A 720 -7.66 -10.31 -6.30
C THR A 720 -7.15 -9.14 -7.15
N LYS A 721 -5.86 -9.12 -7.49
CA LYS A 721 -5.29 -8.12 -8.42
C LYS A 721 -5.88 -8.24 -9.83
N LEU A 722 -6.05 -9.46 -10.34
CA LEU A 722 -6.73 -9.69 -11.62
C LEU A 722 -8.20 -9.23 -11.58
N CYS A 723 -8.91 -9.46 -10.47
CA CYS A 723 -10.26 -8.92 -10.28
C CYS A 723 -10.27 -7.39 -10.33
N THR A 724 -9.33 -6.68 -9.70
CA THR A 724 -9.27 -5.21 -9.82
C THR A 724 -9.10 -4.73 -11.27
N ILE A 725 -8.30 -5.44 -12.09
CA ILE A 725 -8.16 -5.15 -13.53
C ILE A 725 -9.46 -5.47 -14.29
N ILE A 726 -10.12 -6.61 -14.01
CA ILE A 726 -11.38 -7.01 -14.65
C ILE A 726 -12.52 -6.04 -14.29
N ASN A 727 -12.57 -5.52 -13.05
CA ASN A 727 -13.55 -4.50 -12.66
C ASN A 727 -13.34 -3.22 -13.48
N HIS A 728 -12.10 -2.75 -13.65
CA HIS A 728 -11.80 -1.58 -14.48
C HIS A 728 -12.25 -1.76 -15.93
N ILE A 729 -11.88 -2.88 -16.57
CA ILE A 729 -12.31 -3.22 -17.94
C ILE A 729 -13.84 -3.21 -18.04
N SER A 730 -14.52 -3.67 -16.99
CA SER A 730 -16.00 -3.69 -16.92
C SER A 730 -16.61 -2.32 -16.66
N GLU A 731 -15.96 -1.44 -15.88
CA GLU A 731 -16.36 -0.04 -15.70
C GLU A 731 -16.29 0.71 -17.04
N LEU A 732 -15.16 0.67 -17.74
CA LEU A 732 -14.99 1.30 -19.06
C LEU A 732 -15.87 0.73 -20.17
N HIS A 733 -16.24 -0.55 -20.07
CA HIS A 733 -17.23 -1.13 -20.99
C HIS A 733 -18.61 -0.48 -20.80
N ARG A 734 -19.03 -0.27 -19.55
CA ARG A 734 -20.31 0.35 -19.19
C ARG A 734 -20.33 1.85 -19.47
N ASP A 735 -19.25 2.55 -19.13
CA ASP A 735 -19.13 4.01 -19.29
C ASP A 735 -18.74 4.40 -20.71
N LYS A 736 -19.74 4.42 -21.59
CA LYS A 736 -19.65 4.80 -23.03
C LYS A 736 -19.16 6.25 -23.30
N LYS A 737 -18.79 7.01 -22.26
CA LYS A 737 -18.42 8.43 -22.34
C LYS A 737 -16.92 8.67 -22.47
N THR A 738 -16.08 7.74 -22.04
CA THR A 738 -14.62 7.89 -22.08
C THR A 738 -14.02 7.55 -23.44
N GLN A 739 -12.92 8.21 -23.76
CA GLN A 739 -12.11 7.94 -24.95
C GLN A 739 -11.33 6.64 -24.73
N GLY A 740 -11.98 5.48 -24.94
CA GLY A 740 -11.45 4.14 -24.63
C GLY A 740 -10.17 3.68 -25.38
N LEU A 741 -9.43 4.62 -25.99
CA LEU A 741 -8.09 4.44 -26.54
C LEU A 741 -6.99 5.07 -25.66
N GLU A 742 -7.34 6.03 -24.79
CA GLU A 742 -6.37 6.73 -23.91
C GLU A 742 -6.07 5.92 -22.63
N GLU A 743 -7.06 5.24 -22.06
CA GLU A 743 -6.90 4.43 -20.83
C GLU A 743 -6.39 3.00 -21.12
N PHE A 744 -6.57 2.51 -22.35
CA PHE A 744 -6.24 1.14 -22.75
C PHE A 744 -4.75 0.74 -22.52
N PRO A 745 -3.74 1.62 -22.77
CA PRO A 745 -2.34 1.34 -22.43
C PRO A 745 -2.10 1.08 -20.92
N GLY A 746 -2.88 1.70 -20.02
CA GLY A 746 -2.78 1.46 -18.58
C GLY A 746 -3.24 0.05 -18.18
N ILE A 747 -4.26 -0.47 -18.87
CA ILE A 747 -4.74 -1.85 -18.70
C ILE A 747 -3.69 -2.85 -19.20
N GLU A 748 -3.10 -2.61 -20.38
CA GLU A 748 -2.00 -3.42 -20.91
C GLU A 748 -0.80 -3.43 -19.96
N THR A 749 -0.40 -2.26 -19.43
CA THR A 749 0.69 -2.12 -18.45
C THR A 749 0.41 -2.94 -17.19
N SER A 750 -0.77 -2.77 -16.60
CA SER A 750 -1.19 -3.52 -15.40
C SER A 750 -1.11 -5.04 -15.57
N MET A 751 -1.44 -5.55 -16.77
CA MET A 751 -1.36 -6.98 -17.09
C MET A 751 0.09 -7.45 -17.33
N CYS A 752 0.90 -6.69 -18.06
CA CYS A 752 2.33 -6.95 -18.27
C CYS A 752 3.09 -7.02 -16.93
N ASP A 753 2.81 -6.10 -16.01
CA ASP A 753 3.46 -6.02 -14.71
C ASP A 753 3.04 -7.17 -13.80
N TRP A 754 1.75 -7.52 -13.81
CA TRP A 754 1.23 -8.64 -13.04
C TRP A 754 1.90 -9.96 -13.45
N VAL A 755 2.02 -10.25 -14.75
CA VAL A 755 2.65 -11.50 -15.22
C VAL A 755 4.17 -11.50 -15.00
N SER A 756 4.82 -10.34 -15.12
CA SER A 756 6.27 -10.18 -14.91
C SER A 756 6.67 -10.35 -13.44
N ASN A 757 5.84 -9.87 -12.51
CA ASN A 757 6.10 -9.91 -11.07
C ASN A 757 5.46 -11.12 -10.35
N LEU A 758 4.90 -12.07 -11.11
CA LEU A 758 4.22 -13.25 -10.55
C LEU A 758 5.21 -14.12 -9.72
N PRO A 759 4.88 -14.51 -8.47
CA PRO A 759 5.72 -15.34 -7.62
C PRO A 759 6.20 -16.64 -8.29
N LYS A 760 7.41 -17.10 -7.97
CA LYS A 760 8.05 -18.26 -8.62
C LYS A 760 7.25 -19.55 -8.46
N GLU A 761 6.50 -19.65 -7.37
CA GLU A 761 5.57 -20.70 -7.00
C GLU A 761 4.31 -20.73 -7.87
N LEU A 762 3.93 -19.60 -8.48
CA LEU A 762 2.75 -19.42 -9.34
C LEU A 762 3.09 -19.38 -10.84
N GLN A 763 4.37 -19.26 -11.21
CA GLN A 763 4.80 -19.32 -12.61
C GLN A 763 4.65 -20.74 -13.19
N LEU A 764 3.99 -20.87 -14.36
CA LEU A 764 3.76 -22.15 -15.04
C LEU A 764 5.03 -22.87 -15.51
N PHE A 765 6.11 -22.13 -15.74
CA PHE A 765 7.38 -22.65 -16.27
C PHE A 765 8.56 -22.35 -15.34
N HIS A 766 9.61 -23.16 -15.45
CA HIS A 766 10.93 -22.88 -14.90
C HIS A 766 11.72 -21.93 -15.83
N GLN A 767 12.77 -21.28 -15.32
CA GLN A 767 13.60 -20.33 -16.08
C GLN A 767 14.34 -20.96 -17.28
N ASN A 768 14.42 -22.29 -17.35
CA ASN A 768 14.96 -23.04 -18.48
C ASN A 768 13.90 -23.41 -19.54
N GLY A 769 12.65 -22.94 -19.39
CA GLY A 769 11.53 -23.25 -20.28
C GLY A 769 10.76 -24.53 -19.94
N GLU A 770 11.20 -25.33 -18.95
CA GLU A 770 10.50 -26.57 -18.59
C GLU A 770 9.18 -26.29 -17.86
N ARG A 771 8.12 -27.02 -18.25
CA ARG A 771 6.79 -26.94 -17.61
C ARG A 771 6.86 -27.43 -16.17
N LYS A 772 6.38 -26.63 -15.21
CA LYS A 772 6.26 -27.04 -13.80
C LYS A 772 5.18 -28.11 -13.63
N GLY A 773 5.21 -28.83 -12.51
CA GLY A 773 4.16 -29.77 -12.15
C GLY A 773 2.78 -29.09 -12.08
N TYR A 774 1.75 -29.79 -12.57
CA TYR A 774 0.37 -29.29 -12.59
C TYR A 774 -0.12 -28.89 -11.18
N CYS A 775 -0.80 -27.74 -11.11
CA CYS A 775 -1.44 -27.23 -9.91
C CYS A 775 -2.70 -26.48 -10.30
N ARG A 776 -3.89 -27.07 -10.10
CA ARG A 776 -5.16 -26.49 -10.59
C ARG A 776 -5.37 -25.02 -10.19
N PRO A 777 -5.14 -24.58 -8.93
CA PRO A 777 -5.30 -23.17 -8.56
C PRO A 777 -4.40 -22.20 -9.35
N VAL A 778 -3.22 -22.65 -9.79
CA VAL A 778 -2.33 -21.87 -10.65
C VAL A 778 -2.85 -21.84 -12.08
N SER A 779 -3.34 -22.96 -12.61
CA SER A 779 -4.00 -22.99 -13.93
C SER A 779 -5.25 -22.11 -13.96
N GLU A 780 -6.11 -22.17 -12.94
CA GLU A 780 -7.30 -21.30 -12.78
C GLU A 780 -6.92 -19.81 -12.75
N LEU A 781 -5.84 -19.45 -12.04
CA LEU A 781 -5.32 -18.08 -11.99
C LEU A 781 -4.85 -17.57 -13.36
N LEU A 782 -4.09 -18.39 -14.09
CA LEU A 782 -3.59 -17.98 -15.42
C LEU A 782 -4.70 -17.99 -16.48
N ILE A 783 -5.73 -18.85 -16.35
CA ILE A 783 -6.96 -18.76 -17.15
C ILE A 783 -7.65 -17.41 -16.92
N GLN A 784 -7.79 -16.96 -15.66
CA GLN A 784 -8.35 -15.64 -15.34
C GLN A 784 -7.55 -14.49 -15.98
N TYR A 785 -6.21 -14.57 -15.98
CA TYR A 785 -5.33 -13.62 -16.65
C TYR A 785 -5.57 -13.56 -18.18
N PHE A 786 -5.66 -14.72 -18.84
CA PHE A 786 -5.95 -14.78 -20.27
C PHE A 786 -7.36 -14.26 -20.61
N VAL A 787 -8.35 -14.48 -19.75
CA VAL A 787 -9.69 -13.90 -19.91
C VAL A 787 -9.63 -12.36 -19.82
N ALA A 788 -8.84 -11.80 -18.89
CA ALA A 788 -8.66 -10.35 -18.79
C ALA A 788 -8.06 -9.75 -20.08
N ILE A 789 -7.07 -10.43 -20.70
CA ILE A 789 -6.51 -10.02 -22.00
C ILE A 789 -7.60 -10.00 -23.09
N VAL A 790 -8.43 -11.05 -23.20
CA VAL A 790 -9.49 -11.11 -24.23
C VAL A 790 -10.57 -10.04 -24.00
N LEU A 791 -10.98 -9.80 -22.76
CA LEU A 791 -11.93 -8.72 -22.43
C LEU A 791 -11.35 -7.34 -22.75
N SER A 792 -10.08 -7.10 -22.43
CA SER A 792 -9.38 -5.86 -22.75
C SER A 792 -9.32 -5.62 -24.27
N GLU A 793 -8.91 -6.62 -25.05
CA GLU A 793 -8.88 -6.53 -26.51
C GLU A 793 -10.27 -6.32 -27.12
N PHE A 794 -11.34 -6.88 -26.55
CA PHE A 794 -12.70 -6.56 -27.00
C PHE A 794 -13.17 -5.17 -26.64
N LEU A 795 -12.72 -4.60 -25.52
CA LEU A 795 -12.92 -3.18 -25.20
C LEU A 795 -12.22 -2.29 -26.25
N ARG A 796 -10.97 -2.59 -26.61
CA ARG A 796 -10.16 -1.91 -27.65
C ARG A 796 -10.87 -1.83 -29.02
N PHE A 797 -11.57 -2.90 -29.41
CA PHE A 797 -12.24 -3.00 -30.71
C PHE A 797 -13.74 -2.72 -30.69
N ARG A 798 -14.32 -2.34 -29.52
CA ARG A 798 -15.75 -2.02 -29.33
C ARG A 798 -16.31 -1.17 -30.49
N ASP A 799 -15.67 -0.05 -30.75
CA ASP A 799 -16.16 0.96 -31.70
C ASP A 799 -15.71 0.69 -33.16
N LYS A 800 -14.90 -0.36 -33.39
CA LYS A 800 -14.32 -0.73 -34.70
C LYS A 800 -14.93 -2.01 -35.31
N GLY A 801 -15.98 -2.56 -34.71
CA GLY A 801 -16.66 -3.78 -35.19
C GLY A 801 -16.81 -4.89 -34.15
N GLY A 802 -16.32 -4.67 -32.92
CA GLY A 802 -16.45 -5.59 -31.79
C GLY A 802 -15.66 -6.90 -31.99
N PRO A 803 -16.18 -8.06 -31.56
CA PRO A 803 -15.43 -9.33 -31.48
C PRO A 803 -15.10 -9.93 -32.86
N ARG A 804 -15.51 -9.26 -33.95
CA ARG A 804 -15.14 -9.57 -35.33
C ARG A 804 -13.68 -9.24 -35.65
N ASN A 805 -13.06 -8.34 -34.88
CA ASN A 805 -11.65 -7.99 -35.02
C ASN A 805 -10.84 -8.84 -34.04
N VAL A 806 -10.18 -9.88 -34.54
CA VAL A 806 -9.33 -10.76 -33.75
C VAL A 806 -7.87 -10.29 -33.85
N SER A 807 -7.27 -9.99 -32.71
CA SER A 807 -5.85 -9.64 -32.60
C SER A 807 -4.99 -10.86 -32.31
N VAL A 808 -3.68 -10.69 -32.46
CA VAL A 808 -2.70 -11.71 -32.03
C VAL A 808 -2.84 -12.01 -30.53
N ALA A 809 -2.98 -10.98 -29.68
CA ALA A 809 -3.08 -11.14 -28.23
C ALA A 809 -4.35 -11.90 -27.78
N SER A 810 -5.53 -11.55 -28.34
CA SER A 810 -6.79 -12.23 -27.99
C SER A 810 -6.83 -13.70 -28.43
N LEU A 811 -6.28 -14.02 -29.61
CA LEU A 811 -6.19 -15.40 -30.08
C LEU A 811 -5.17 -16.24 -29.28
N LEU A 812 -4.01 -15.65 -28.94
CA LEU A 812 -3.00 -16.30 -28.08
C LEU A 812 -3.56 -16.58 -26.68
N ALA A 813 -4.22 -15.60 -26.06
CA ALA A 813 -4.85 -15.78 -24.75
C ALA A 813 -5.83 -16.95 -24.75
N ALA A 814 -6.68 -17.02 -25.78
CA ALA A 814 -7.65 -18.08 -25.94
C ALA A 814 -7.02 -19.47 -26.08
N SER A 815 -6.03 -19.66 -26.96
CA SER A 815 -5.34 -20.97 -27.09
C SER A 815 -4.50 -21.32 -25.86
N CYS A 816 -3.86 -20.33 -25.20
CA CYS A 816 -3.11 -20.56 -23.95
C CYS A 816 -4.03 -21.03 -22.81
N ALA A 817 -5.16 -20.35 -22.60
CA ALA A 817 -6.16 -20.77 -21.62
C ALA A 817 -6.78 -22.12 -21.98
N THR A 818 -6.98 -22.39 -23.28
CA THR A 818 -7.53 -23.68 -23.73
C THR A 818 -6.55 -24.83 -23.46
N ALA A 819 -5.23 -24.65 -23.60
CA ALA A 819 -4.23 -25.64 -23.20
C ALA A 819 -4.24 -25.90 -21.68
N LEU A 820 -4.46 -24.85 -20.85
CA LEU A 820 -4.65 -25.03 -19.40
C LEU A 820 -5.95 -25.76 -19.06
N TYR A 821 -7.03 -25.51 -19.80
CA TYR A 821 -8.26 -26.29 -19.69
C TYR A 821 -8.09 -27.74 -20.15
N GLU A 822 -7.33 -28.01 -21.21
CA GLU A 822 -7.00 -29.39 -21.65
C GLU A 822 -6.27 -30.16 -20.54
N GLU A 823 -5.34 -29.50 -19.82
CA GLU A 823 -4.70 -30.09 -18.64
C GLU A 823 -5.68 -30.40 -17.49
N ILE A 824 -6.73 -29.61 -17.30
CA ILE A 824 -7.77 -29.82 -16.27
C ILE A 824 -8.73 -30.94 -16.70
N ASP A 825 -9.13 -30.97 -17.96
CA ASP A 825 -10.02 -31.97 -18.56
C ASP A 825 -9.37 -33.36 -18.57
N CYS A 826 -8.09 -33.45 -18.97
CA CYS A 826 -7.28 -34.68 -18.93
C CYS A 826 -7.04 -35.25 -17.51
N ARG A 827 -7.51 -34.57 -16.47
CA ARG A 827 -7.45 -35.00 -15.06
C ARG A 827 -8.84 -35.22 -14.45
N ASP A 828 -9.89 -35.14 -15.26
CA ASP A 828 -11.30 -35.18 -14.84
C ASP A 828 -11.68 -34.08 -13.82
N GLU A 829 -10.90 -32.98 -13.76
CA GLU A 829 -11.05 -31.96 -12.71
C GLU A 829 -12.05 -30.83 -13.06
N ALA A 830 -12.64 -30.83 -14.26
CA ALA A 830 -13.55 -29.79 -14.75
C ALA A 830 -14.75 -29.52 -13.82
N MET A 831 -15.26 -30.56 -13.14
CA MET A 831 -16.38 -30.44 -12.18
C MET A 831 -16.06 -29.65 -10.89
N PHE A 832 -14.77 -29.41 -10.62
CA PHE A 832 -14.32 -28.63 -9.46
C PHE A 832 -14.17 -27.14 -9.74
N LEU A 833 -14.23 -26.72 -11.00
CA LEU A 833 -14.15 -25.32 -11.40
C LEU A 833 -15.27 -24.49 -10.75
N PRO A 834 -15.01 -23.22 -10.36
CA PRO A 834 -16.05 -22.25 -10.03
C PRO A 834 -16.96 -21.95 -11.23
N HIS A 835 -18.21 -21.58 -10.97
CA HIS A 835 -19.25 -21.36 -11.98
C HIS A 835 -18.87 -20.33 -13.06
N HIS A 836 -18.13 -19.28 -12.70
CA HIS A 836 -17.69 -18.23 -13.64
C HIS A 836 -16.82 -18.77 -14.79
N ASN A 837 -16.25 -19.97 -14.69
CA ASN A 837 -15.54 -20.61 -15.80
C ASN A 837 -16.47 -20.90 -16.99
N GLY A 838 -17.79 -21.02 -16.76
CA GLY A 838 -18.79 -21.10 -17.83
C GLY A 838 -18.76 -19.88 -18.76
N PHE A 839 -18.64 -18.67 -18.18
CA PHE A 839 -18.46 -17.43 -18.93
C PHE A 839 -17.04 -17.31 -19.50
N TYR A 840 -16.01 -17.74 -18.78
CA TYR A 840 -14.63 -17.73 -19.30
C TYR A 840 -14.51 -18.56 -20.59
N CYS A 841 -15.09 -19.76 -20.64
CA CYS A 841 -15.14 -20.56 -21.86
C CYS A 841 -15.85 -19.84 -23.02
N LEU A 842 -16.93 -19.07 -22.76
CA LEU A 842 -17.57 -18.24 -23.79
C LEU A 842 -16.66 -17.13 -24.32
N VAL A 843 -16.02 -16.38 -23.42
CA VAL A 843 -15.10 -15.28 -23.78
C VAL A 843 -13.92 -15.79 -24.60
N LEU A 844 -13.29 -16.89 -24.17
CA LEU A 844 -12.16 -17.51 -24.86
C LEU A 844 -12.58 -18.17 -26.18
N ALA A 845 -13.82 -18.65 -26.30
CA ALA A 845 -14.34 -19.18 -27.56
C ALA A 845 -14.52 -18.11 -28.64
N LEU A 846 -14.79 -16.85 -28.29
CA LEU A 846 -15.03 -15.77 -29.27
C LEU A 846 -13.88 -15.56 -30.28
N PRO A 847 -12.61 -15.30 -29.88
CA PRO A 847 -11.54 -15.10 -30.85
C PRO A 847 -11.26 -16.37 -31.68
N ILE A 848 -11.43 -17.56 -31.12
CA ILE A 848 -11.27 -18.85 -31.83
C ILE A 848 -12.41 -19.05 -32.86
N ILE A 849 -13.65 -18.70 -32.51
CA ILE A 849 -14.82 -18.76 -33.40
C ILE A 849 -14.69 -17.73 -34.52
N HIS A 850 -14.26 -16.50 -34.22
CA HIS A 850 -14.11 -15.42 -35.20
C HIS A 850 -12.87 -15.57 -36.10
N HIS A 851 -11.80 -16.22 -35.63
CA HIS A 851 -10.65 -16.53 -36.48
C HIS A 851 -10.95 -17.69 -37.43
N THR A 852 -11.05 -17.42 -38.74
CA THR A 852 -11.23 -18.46 -39.77
C THR A 852 -9.96 -18.63 -40.61
N PRO A 853 -8.95 -19.39 -40.13
CA PRO A 853 -7.70 -19.58 -40.86
C PRO A 853 -7.93 -20.39 -42.14
N GLN A 854 -7.06 -20.27 -43.14
CA GLN A 854 -7.20 -20.99 -44.41
C GLN A 854 -6.47 -22.34 -44.44
N SER A 855 -5.32 -22.49 -43.77
CA SER A 855 -4.55 -23.74 -43.80
C SER A 855 -5.29 -24.89 -43.09
N PRO A 856 -5.21 -26.13 -43.60
CA PRO A 856 -5.84 -27.29 -42.95
C PRO A 856 -5.35 -27.50 -41.51
N GLU A 857 -4.06 -27.27 -41.22
CA GLU A 857 -3.52 -27.44 -39.87
C GLU A 857 -4.16 -26.45 -38.87
N LYS A 858 -4.20 -25.15 -39.21
CA LYS A 858 -4.82 -24.14 -38.33
C LYS A 858 -6.33 -24.33 -38.19
N LYS A 859 -7.02 -24.85 -39.22
CA LYS A 859 -8.42 -25.27 -39.12
C LYS A 859 -8.61 -26.43 -38.12
N ALA A 860 -7.67 -27.37 -38.07
CA ALA A 860 -7.69 -28.47 -37.10
C ALA A 860 -7.43 -27.95 -35.67
N VAL A 861 -6.44 -27.08 -35.45
CA VAL A 861 -6.18 -26.43 -34.15
C VAL A 861 -7.42 -25.69 -33.64
N ARG A 862 -8.01 -24.81 -34.46
CA ARG A 862 -9.29 -24.12 -34.13
C ARG A 862 -10.38 -25.10 -33.70
N GLN A 863 -10.52 -26.23 -34.39
CA GLN A 863 -11.57 -27.20 -34.10
C GLN A 863 -11.27 -28.03 -32.85
N ARG A 864 -10.00 -28.32 -32.53
CA ARG A 864 -9.60 -28.94 -31.25
C ARG A 864 -9.89 -27.99 -30.09
N ASP A 865 -9.44 -26.74 -30.17
CA ASP A 865 -9.57 -25.77 -29.08
C ASP A 865 -11.05 -25.55 -28.70
N LEU A 866 -11.94 -25.45 -29.70
CA LEU A 866 -13.39 -25.36 -29.44
C LEU A 866 -13.99 -26.63 -28.82
N VAL A 867 -13.46 -27.82 -29.12
CA VAL A 867 -13.91 -29.08 -28.52
C VAL A 867 -13.49 -29.17 -27.06
N ILE A 868 -12.28 -28.71 -26.71
CA ILE A 868 -11.80 -28.65 -25.32
C ILE A 868 -12.67 -27.71 -24.49
N LEU A 869 -12.96 -26.50 -24.98
CA LEU A 869 -13.84 -25.56 -24.27
C LEU A 869 -15.27 -26.13 -24.10
N GLN A 870 -15.79 -26.89 -25.08
CA GLN A 870 -17.06 -27.61 -24.93
C GLN A 870 -16.98 -28.79 -23.94
N ALA A 871 -15.84 -29.48 -23.83
CA ALA A 871 -15.64 -30.57 -22.89
C ALA A 871 -15.68 -30.06 -21.44
N ILE A 872 -14.97 -28.97 -21.14
CA ILE A 872 -15.04 -28.29 -19.83
C ILE A 872 -16.48 -27.92 -19.44
N LEU A 873 -17.23 -27.29 -20.36
CA LEU A 873 -18.62 -26.92 -20.10
C LEU A 873 -19.50 -28.14 -19.81
N ARG A 874 -19.30 -29.26 -20.51
CA ARG A 874 -20.01 -30.54 -20.21
C ARG A 874 -19.58 -31.13 -18.86
N GLY A 875 -18.31 -31.01 -18.48
CA GLY A 875 -17.83 -31.40 -17.15
C GLY A 875 -18.42 -30.56 -16.01
N MET A 876 -18.73 -29.28 -16.28
CA MET A 876 -19.36 -28.35 -15.32
C MET A 876 -20.89 -28.48 -15.25
N GLU A 877 -21.55 -28.97 -16.30
CA GLU A 877 -23.01 -29.04 -16.46
C GLU A 877 -23.73 -29.74 -15.30
N GLY A 878 -23.13 -30.78 -14.72
CA GLY A 878 -23.72 -31.51 -13.58
C GLY A 878 -23.85 -30.68 -12.30
N ARG A 879 -23.20 -29.51 -12.24
CA ARG A 879 -23.14 -28.63 -11.07
C ARG A 879 -23.68 -27.23 -11.32
N TYR A 880 -23.53 -26.70 -12.53
CA TYR A 880 -23.99 -25.36 -12.90
C TYR A 880 -24.79 -25.40 -14.20
N GLY A 881 -26.06 -24.96 -14.16
CA GLY A 881 -27.01 -25.11 -15.25
C GLY A 881 -26.81 -24.14 -16.42
N ASP A 882 -26.05 -23.07 -16.21
CA ASP A 882 -25.60 -22.09 -17.20
C ASP A 882 -24.61 -22.69 -18.20
N ALA A 883 -23.83 -23.70 -17.84
CA ALA A 883 -22.87 -24.34 -18.74
C ALA A 883 -23.53 -24.92 -20.02
N ARG A 884 -24.76 -25.47 -19.92
CA ARG A 884 -25.56 -25.88 -21.11
C ARG A 884 -25.83 -24.72 -22.05
N TRP A 885 -26.20 -23.57 -21.48
CA TRP A 885 -26.51 -22.36 -22.25
C TRP A 885 -25.25 -21.81 -22.92
N CYS A 886 -24.09 -21.86 -22.24
CA CYS A 886 -22.81 -21.52 -22.85
C CYS A 886 -22.48 -22.39 -24.08
N ILE A 887 -22.69 -23.71 -23.98
CA ILE A 887 -22.51 -24.64 -25.12
C ILE A 887 -23.42 -24.24 -26.29
N ALA A 888 -24.71 -24.00 -26.02
CA ALA A 888 -25.68 -23.62 -27.06
C ALA A 888 -25.32 -22.31 -27.77
N ILE A 889 -24.81 -21.32 -27.04
CA ILE A 889 -24.31 -20.05 -27.62
C ILE A 889 -23.10 -20.29 -28.50
N MET A 890 -22.09 -21.04 -28.04
CA MET A 890 -20.90 -21.38 -28.84
C MET A 890 -21.28 -22.10 -30.14
N GLU A 891 -22.19 -23.06 -30.08
CA GLU A 891 -22.66 -23.80 -31.25
C GLU A 891 -23.45 -22.93 -32.23
N LYS A 892 -24.35 -22.06 -31.75
CA LYS A 892 -25.10 -21.13 -32.61
C LYS A 892 -24.17 -20.11 -33.28
N LEU A 893 -23.19 -19.57 -32.55
CA LEU A 893 -22.20 -18.61 -33.09
C LEU A 893 -21.28 -19.25 -34.12
N LYS A 894 -20.65 -20.39 -33.78
CA LYS A 894 -19.81 -21.16 -34.70
C LYS A 894 -20.56 -21.49 -35.99
N SER A 895 -21.78 -22.00 -35.86
CA SER A 895 -22.64 -22.35 -36.99
C SER A 895 -23.08 -21.12 -37.81
N SER A 896 -23.21 -19.95 -37.19
CA SER A 896 -23.51 -18.70 -37.91
C SER A 896 -22.33 -18.27 -38.80
N ILE A 897 -21.12 -18.25 -38.25
CA ILE A 897 -19.91 -17.83 -38.98
C ILE A 897 -19.50 -18.83 -40.05
N ASP A 898 -19.48 -20.14 -39.72
CA ASP A 898 -19.07 -21.18 -40.67
C ASP A 898 -20.02 -21.21 -41.90
N ARG A 899 -21.31 -20.87 -41.74
CA ARG A 899 -22.31 -20.74 -42.82
C ARG A 899 -22.31 -19.40 -43.57
N ALA A 900 -21.63 -18.37 -43.09
CA ALA A 900 -21.59 -17.08 -43.76
C ALA A 900 -20.84 -17.18 -45.12
N PRO A 901 -21.29 -16.48 -46.18
CA PRO A 901 -20.55 -16.39 -47.44
C PRO A 901 -19.14 -15.87 -47.19
N GLU A 902 -18.13 -16.36 -47.93
CA GLU A 902 -16.74 -15.97 -47.69
C GLU A 902 -16.55 -14.45 -47.69
N THR A 903 -17.18 -13.74 -48.63
CA THR A 903 -17.17 -12.27 -48.73
C THR A 903 -17.75 -11.52 -47.52
N GLN A 904 -18.41 -12.22 -46.59
CA GLN A 904 -19.02 -11.68 -45.37
C GLN A 904 -18.40 -12.24 -44.09
N ARG A 905 -17.41 -13.15 -44.19
CA ARG A 905 -16.68 -13.65 -43.02
C ARG A 905 -15.75 -12.54 -42.48
N PRO A 906 -15.73 -12.29 -41.15
CA PRO A 906 -14.69 -11.46 -40.54
C PRO A 906 -13.30 -12.01 -40.87
N GLY A 907 -12.32 -11.15 -41.15
CA GLY A 907 -10.95 -11.60 -41.42
C GLY A 907 -10.70 -12.16 -42.82
N HIS A 908 -11.28 -11.57 -43.87
CA HIS A 908 -10.92 -11.88 -45.28
C HIS A 908 -9.50 -11.40 -45.69
N SER A 909 -8.78 -10.77 -44.75
CA SER A 909 -7.34 -10.62 -44.78
C SER A 909 -6.77 -11.55 -43.71
N GLU A 910 -5.76 -12.37 -44.03
CA GLU A 910 -5.05 -13.22 -43.06
C GLU A 910 -4.28 -12.44 -41.97
N ARG A 911 -4.31 -11.10 -42.04
CA ARG A 911 -3.60 -10.20 -41.16
C ARG A 911 -4.39 -9.99 -39.87
N LEU A 912 -4.03 -10.76 -38.84
CA LEU A 912 -4.38 -10.44 -37.45
C LEU A 912 -3.89 -9.03 -37.10
N GLU A 913 -4.65 -8.31 -36.28
CA GLU A 913 -4.21 -7.00 -35.80
C GLU A 913 -2.99 -7.17 -34.87
N PRO A 914 -1.86 -6.50 -35.15
CA PRO A 914 -0.66 -6.59 -34.32
C PRO A 914 -0.89 -5.85 -33.00
N ASN A 915 -0.54 -6.49 -31.89
CA ASN A 915 -0.45 -5.84 -30.59
C ASN A 915 1.04 -5.64 -30.25
N ALA A 916 1.43 -4.40 -30.00
CA ALA A 916 2.83 -4.00 -29.77
C ALA A 916 3.45 -4.60 -28.49
N VAL A 917 2.62 -4.90 -27.47
CA VAL A 917 3.05 -5.49 -26.19
C VAL A 917 2.78 -6.99 -26.11
N ALA A 918 2.39 -7.66 -27.22
CA ALA A 918 2.09 -9.09 -27.22
C ALA A 918 3.25 -9.96 -26.72
N SER A 919 4.50 -9.57 -26.96
CA SER A 919 5.68 -10.29 -26.42
C SER A 919 5.84 -10.18 -24.90
N LEU A 920 5.25 -9.16 -24.28
CA LEU A 920 5.29 -8.90 -22.83
C LEU A 920 4.09 -9.52 -22.10
N LEU A 921 2.92 -9.55 -22.75
CA LEU A 921 1.73 -10.23 -22.24
C LEU A 921 1.88 -11.77 -22.24
N PHE A 922 2.77 -12.32 -23.08
CA PHE A 922 2.99 -13.76 -23.24
C PHE A 922 4.46 -14.17 -23.01
N PRO A 923 5.00 -14.05 -21.79
CA PRO A 923 6.37 -14.46 -21.44
C PRO A 923 6.47 -15.99 -21.26
N PHE A 924 5.97 -16.75 -22.22
CA PHE A 924 5.87 -18.22 -22.18
C PHE A 924 6.67 -18.88 -23.32
N PRO A 925 7.16 -20.13 -23.14
CA PRO A 925 7.86 -20.86 -24.20
C PRO A 925 6.97 -21.08 -25.44
N ALA A 926 7.60 -21.24 -26.60
CA ALA A 926 6.91 -21.49 -27.87
C ALA A 926 6.11 -22.81 -27.86
N GLU A 927 6.52 -23.76 -27.01
CA GLU A 927 5.89 -25.06 -26.81
C GLU A 927 4.60 -24.99 -25.97
N PHE A 928 4.19 -23.83 -25.45
CA PHE A 928 3.02 -23.73 -24.56
C PHE A 928 1.68 -23.97 -25.29
N CYS A 929 1.51 -23.47 -26.52
CA CYS A 929 0.39 -23.84 -27.38
C CYS A 929 0.72 -23.63 -28.86
N ASP A 930 -0.01 -24.31 -29.76
CA ASP A 930 0.25 -24.32 -31.20
C ASP A 930 0.23 -22.94 -31.89
N ASN A 931 -0.42 -21.95 -31.26
CA ASN A 931 -0.50 -20.58 -31.78
C ASN A 931 0.65 -19.66 -31.31
N MET A 932 1.53 -20.08 -30.38
CA MET A 932 2.63 -19.23 -29.87
C MET A 932 3.58 -18.74 -30.97
N ALA A 933 3.73 -19.49 -32.07
CA ALA A 933 4.51 -19.07 -33.25
C ALA A 933 3.98 -17.78 -33.93
N LEU A 934 2.77 -17.31 -33.59
CA LEU A 934 2.26 -16.01 -34.04
C LEU A 934 3.02 -14.82 -33.41
N LEU A 935 3.69 -15.00 -32.27
CA LEU A 935 4.50 -13.95 -31.63
C LEU A 935 5.69 -13.50 -32.50
N GLU A 936 6.33 -14.42 -33.21
CA GLU A 936 7.46 -14.11 -34.11
C GLU A 936 7.04 -13.18 -35.27
N GLN A 937 5.76 -13.18 -35.62
CA GLN A 937 5.19 -12.36 -36.70
C GLN A 937 4.84 -10.93 -36.25
N ALA A 938 5.03 -10.60 -34.97
CA ALA A 938 4.58 -9.35 -34.34
C ALA A 938 5.73 -8.40 -33.88
N ALA A 939 7.00 -8.78 -34.05
CA ALA A 939 8.14 -8.04 -33.48
C ALA A 939 8.64 -6.86 -34.35
N PRO A 940 9.36 -5.88 -33.76
CA PRO A 940 9.00 -5.15 -32.53
C PRO A 940 9.13 -3.61 -32.72
N ASN A 941 8.50 -2.80 -31.87
CA ASN A 941 8.86 -1.38 -31.71
C ASN A 941 8.36 -0.79 -30.38
N ALA A 942 9.14 0.16 -29.85
CA ALA A 942 8.98 0.89 -28.58
C ALA A 942 9.23 0.06 -27.30
N GLY A 943 9.98 0.66 -26.37
CA GLY A 943 10.30 0.07 -25.07
C GLY A 943 9.16 0.21 -24.08
N PHE A 944 9.09 -0.72 -23.14
CA PHE A 944 8.06 -0.81 -22.11
C PHE A 944 8.75 -1.18 -20.80
N SER A 945 8.66 -0.32 -19.79
CA SER A 945 9.19 -0.58 -18.44
C SER A 945 8.09 -1.19 -17.59
N ALA A 946 8.34 -2.38 -17.03
CA ALA A 946 7.37 -3.14 -16.24
C ALA A 946 7.29 -2.67 -14.78
N GLU A 947 7.12 -1.36 -14.59
CA GLU A 947 7.14 -0.66 -13.30
C GLU A 947 5.97 0.34 -13.20
N ASN A 948 4.73 -0.15 -13.02
CA ASN A 948 3.59 0.50 -12.34
C ASN A 948 2.36 -0.42 -12.25
N PHE A 949 2.42 -1.46 -11.41
CA PHE A 949 1.19 -2.07 -10.89
C PHE A 949 0.68 -1.25 -9.69
N ASP A 950 -0.08 -0.18 -9.96
CA ASP A 950 -0.92 0.49 -8.96
C ASP A 950 -2.41 0.30 -9.25
N PRO A 951 -3.11 -0.60 -8.51
CA PRO A 951 -4.54 -0.82 -8.66
C PRO A 951 -5.41 0.30 -8.05
N TRP A 952 -4.83 1.39 -7.51
CA TRP A 952 -5.54 2.48 -6.80
C TRP A 952 -5.35 3.89 -7.38
N GLN A 953 -4.79 4.01 -8.59
CA GLN A 953 -4.73 5.29 -9.29
C GLN A 953 -6.14 5.92 -9.43
N ASP A 954 -6.24 7.21 -9.12
CA ASP A 954 -7.48 7.91 -8.76
C ASP A 954 -8.38 8.17 -9.98
N TRP A 955 -9.49 7.43 -10.12
CA TRP A 955 -10.36 7.49 -11.30
C TRP A 955 -11.76 8.01 -10.96
N SER A 956 -11.97 9.31 -11.18
CA SER A 956 -13.29 9.91 -11.07
C SER A 956 -14.17 9.59 -12.28
N VAL A 957 -15.24 8.82 -12.09
CA VAL A 957 -16.35 8.74 -13.06
C VAL A 957 -17.67 9.07 -12.36
N ASP A 958 -18.35 10.11 -12.86
CA ASP A 958 -19.61 10.61 -12.29
C ASP A 958 -20.83 9.97 -12.97
N ASN A 959 -21.92 9.85 -12.19
CA ASN A 959 -23.04 8.95 -12.42
C ASN A 959 -23.83 9.24 -13.72
N GLY A 960 -24.26 8.18 -14.42
CA GLY A 960 -25.47 8.29 -15.25
C GLY A 960 -25.76 7.21 -16.30
N THR A 961 -26.69 6.33 -15.93
CA THR A 961 -27.66 5.59 -16.81
C THR A 961 -27.18 4.47 -17.76
N PHE A 962 -28.01 3.43 -17.82
CA PHE A 962 -27.79 2.12 -18.46
C PHE A 962 -27.71 2.12 -20.00
N ASP A 963 -27.06 1.07 -20.54
CA ASP A 963 -27.57 0.10 -21.55
C ASP A 963 -26.51 -0.32 -22.59
N TYR A 964 -25.54 -1.15 -22.23
CA TYR A 964 -24.94 -2.15 -23.14
C TYR A 964 -24.37 -3.30 -22.31
N ASN A 965 -24.24 -4.48 -22.93
CA ASN A 965 -24.00 -5.76 -22.28
C ASN A 965 -22.79 -6.47 -22.90
N TRP A 966 -21.93 -7.10 -22.10
CA TRP A 966 -20.93 -8.03 -22.62
C TRP A 966 -21.57 -9.18 -23.41
N LEU A 967 -22.83 -9.54 -23.13
CA LEU A 967 -23.59 -10.51 -23.92
C LEU A 967 -23.95 -10.00 -25.34
N ASP A 968 -23.90 -8.69 -25.60
CA ASP A 968 -24.09 -8.14 -26.95
C ASP A 968 -22.94 -8.52 -27.90
N LEU A 969 -21.76 -8.89 -27.37
CA LEU A 969 -20.70 -9.53 -28.15
C LEU A 969 -21.21 -10.81 -28.84
N PHE A 970 -22.05 -11.58 -28.15
CA PHE A 970 -22.67 -12.81 -28.68
C PHE A 970 -23.90 -12.54 -29.56
N ARG A 971 -24.30 -11.26 -29.73
CA ARG A 971 -25.46 -10.81 -30.55
C ARG A 971 -26.76 -11.55 -30.22
N PHE A 972 -27.06 -11.66 -28.93
CA PHE A 972 -28.25 -12.34 -28.42
C PHE A 972 -29.06 -11.39 -27.55
N ASP A 973 -30.35 -11.26 -27.84
CA ASP A 973 -31.29 -10.63 -26.93
C ASP A 973 -31.63 -11.63 -25.81
N VAL A 974 -31.68 -11.19 -24.55
CA VAL A 974 -32.05 -12.06 -23.42
C VAL A 974 -33.50 -12.54 -23.56
N ALA A 975 -34.34 -11.81 -24.32
CA ALA A 975 -35.69 -12.23 -24.67
C ALA A 975 -35.77 -13.55 -25.49
N ASP A 976 -34.69 -13.98 -26.16
CA ASP A 976 -34.62 -15.31 -26.81
C ASP A 976 -34.58 -16.48 -25.79
N MET A 977 -34.35 -16.21 -24.50
CA MET A 977 -34.16 -17.26 -23.47
C MET A 977 -35.47 -17.86 -22.92
N ASP A 978 -36.53 -17.07 -22.81
CA ASP A 978 -37.82 -17.55 -22.24
C ASP A 978 -38.44 -18.66 -23.11
N GLY A 979 -38.20 -18.65 -24.42
CA GLY A 979 -38.76 -19.61 -25.36
C GLY A 979 -38.14 -21.02 -25.35
N GLN A 980 -37.08 -21.29 -24.57
CA GLN A 980 -36.42 -22.60 -24.52
C GLN A 980 -36.47 -23.32 -23.17
N PHE A 981 -36.83 -22.64 -22.08
CA PHE A 981 -37.00 -23.29 -20.77
C PHE A 981 -38.43 -23.82 -20.53
N GLU A 982 -39.43 -23.48 -21.34
CA GLU A 982 -40.78 -24.05 -21.26
C GLU A 982 -40.91 -25.48 -21.85
N SER A 983 -39.88 -26.03 -22.50
CA SER A 983 -39.99 -27.30 -23.26
C SER A 983 -39.27 -28.51 -22.63
N SER A 984 -38.96 -28.50 -21.34
CA SER A 984 -38.28 -29.63 -20.65
C SER A 984 -39.05 -30.24 -19.47
N ASP A 985 -40.35 -29.98 -19.37
CA ASP A 985 -41.29 -30.68 -18.46
C ASP A 985 -42.45 -31.32 -19.27
N GLN A 986 -42.09 -32.14 -20.27
CA GLN A 986 -42.97 -33.13 -20.94
C GLN A 986 -42.23 -34.45 -21.18
#